data_AF-R7IY41-F1
#
_entry.id   AF-R7IY41-F1
#
_cell.length_a   1.000
_cell.length_b   1.000
_cell.length_c   1.000
_cell.angle_alpha   90.00
_cell.angle_beta   90.00
_cell.angle_gamma   90.00
#
_symmetry.space_group_name_H-M   'P 1'
#
loop_
_entity.id
_entity.type
_entity.pdbx_description
1 polymer ?
#
loop_
_entity_poly.entity_id
_entity_poly.type
_entity_poly.pdbx_seq_one_letter_code
_entity_poly.pdbx_strand_id
1 'polypeptide(L)'
;MNYKSLLIGALGCFIALTANARDIEVDGLYYSTKSDGTATVRAPLSSETKPSGDIVIPASITYDGKDYKVTGIDDNAFAYGYQITGLEIEEGIETIGKNAFFNCSGLTELSFPASVTEIGDYAFNSCTKVTYIDFPTGLKVAGPIFQSCINLTNVRFNWKCVVTELNGTFQDCRVLPRISIPSTVVSIGDNTFDGCKSLAEVSFSGSNLKTIGDWAFNGNKFTTLEIPEGVEEIGDMALGAMNGDWNTNKTMTSVILPSTLKKIAYNAFNNCGALTDLTIKPADEPLKIVSFSDYYVKMFLSCPEDLSSTTCPLKTLVLGRQLVTESSGTDITDDVFSVKSALEDLFFCGSVTKTPNISNASNVKYITVATTAIPTAGNFNDGIKATALVTVPAGGREAYSAVDGWKDFTSLANPSGVELSIADLTPDANGVYAIGLKKSYALTATINDEDTSAKNLTYTAGVSSVLNYNTYNGKVSSGTKGDAYIYVESSENPAVRGVLVAKVAPIKPVTSITLDGVVDGVLRVPYNSMIAANPVIEPADADLTDFTISIEDPTMCTIYAAKAFNPTRNFYELTTFKLGETNVTYTAADGSGTQLTFKLVVEDRDRETPIDYTKGMFWLNEEWFGHCSGSINFVGDDYTFTGKVYERENPFQAFGATSQFATVYADRLVVMSKQPRDGGDLRGTEAGGGRVVIADAKTLKKIAAFDEIGGDGRAACGVAPDKFYLTHASGVRVCRAQGDTYVLDAADIAGIGGGSAYANQMGDIVAAGNYAFAVQQGTGLHVIDTATDTYIKTFENAKAQGVVLAADGNVWMMATKKLYCINPKTAEITKEVDINQSVACQWGSWRHTNFLAAKKKNVLYWMDGAAWSGSGNIYAWDMTGDVPTEPLFTLGKREGMNGNTQSQYGTIGYDDANDRLMLATTHGASSNYRYNWYYFVDGSTGEELKSFALTPYYWFPAMPVNPDRAEVVSDIDKIDLDNYNDPKTVDLTDHFTDADDVDSEISLSIVPANDTQLEDIADVTIEGKQLTITPKSFGDATLRLRSVSRGHVAYHDIAIKIAKVGVDDVAVDTNDSAVEYFNLQGVRVDADNLTPGIYVRRQGNKAVKVIIK
;
A
#
# COMPACT_ATOMS: atom_id res chain seq x y z
N MET A 1 87.23 -28.35 0.82
CA MET A 1 85.81 -27.98 0.78
C MET A 1 85.00 -29.23 1.06
N ASN A 2 83.88 -29.12 1.79
CA ASN A 2 83.09 -30.27 2.25
C ASN A 2 82.18 -30.82 1.12
N TYR A 3 81.76 -32.09 1.05
CA TYR A 3 81.46 -33.11 2.08
C TYR A 3 80.33 -32.76 3.05
N LYS A 4 79.13 -32.49 2.52
CA LYS A 4 77.86 -32.74 3.25
C LYS A 4 76.64 -32.75 2.30
N SER A 5 76.45 -33.88 1.63
CA SER A 5 75.18 -34.31 1.05
C SER A 5 74.77 -35.62 1.75
N LEU A 6 73.45 -35.81 1.94
CA LEU A 6 72.80 -37.01 2.47
C LEU A 6 73.50 -37.71 3.66
N LEU A 7 73.25 -37.24 4.90
CA LEU A 7 72.82 -38.08 6.04
C LEU A 7 72.51 -37.20 7.27
N ILE A 8 71.22 -37.06 7.58
CA ILE A 8 70.57 -36.99 8.90
C ILE A 8 69.07 -36.96 8.59
N GLY A 9 68.51 -38.14 8.40
CA GLY A 9 67.12 -38.41 8.75
C GLY A 9 67.10 -39.13 10.10
N ALA A 10 65.96 -39.16 10.77
CA ALA A 10 65.75 -39.92 12.00
C ALA A 10 66.66 -39.57 13.21
N LEU A 11 66.62 -38.31 13.65
CA LEU A 11 66.50 -37.99 15.09
C LEU A 11 65.87 -36.58 15.21
N GLY A 12 64.70 -36.48 15.84
CA GLY A 12 63.89 -35.24 15.79
C GLY A 12 62.37 -35.42 16.00
N CYS A 13 61.85 -36.66 16.01
CA CYS A 13 60.65 -36.93 16.80
C CYS A 13 60.98 -36.74 18.29
N PHE A 14 59.99 -36.28 19.07
CA PHE A 14 60.15 -35.67 20.40
C PHE A 14 60.98 -34.35 20.31
N ILE A 15 60.40 -33.17 20.47
CA ILE A 15 59.14 -32.84 21.16
C ILE A 15 58.05 -32.40 20.16
N ALA A 16 57.04 -33.24 19.98
CA ALA A 16 55.73 -32.73 19.60
C ALA A 16 55.09 -32.14 20.85
N LEU A 17 55.08 -30.81 20.97
CA LEU A 17 54.13 -30.15 21.86
C LEU A 17 52.77 -30.26 21.17
N THR A 18 52.05 -31.34 21.47
CA THR A 18 50.66 -31.47 21.01
C THR A 18 49.85 -30.42 21.74
N ALA A 19 49.65 -29.30 21.05
CA ALA A 19 48.62 -28.33 21.39
C ALA A 19 47.27 -29.00 21.04
N ASN A 20 46.87 -29.97 21.87
CA ASN A 20 45.88 -31.00 21.52
C ASN A 20 44.58 -30.33 21.09
N ALA A 21 44.13 -30.61 19.86
CA ALA A 21 42.73 -30.47 19.56
C ALA A 21 41.95 -31.47 20.43
N ARG A 22 40.84 -31.02 21.02
CA ARG A 22 39.99 -31.84 21.90
C ARG A 22 38.53 -31.73 21.46
N ASP A 23 37.84 -32.86 21.54
CA ASP A 23 36.39 -33.00 21.42
C ASP A 23 35.88 -33.55 22.78
N ILE A 24 34.84 -32.96 23.40
CA ILE A 24 34.73 -32.82 24.88
C ILE A 24 33.30 -32.52 25.45
N GLU A 25 32.59 -33.45 26.10
CA GLU A 25 31.10 -33.48 26.37
C GLU A 25 30.35 -32.21 26.92
N VAL A 26 29.36 -31.65 26.17
CA VAL A 26 28.35 -30.60 26.57
C VAL A 26 27.03 -30.64 25.72
N ASP A 27 25.89 -30.20 26.29
CA ASP A 27 24.48 -30.01 25.80
C ASP A 27 23.99 -30.64 24.48
N GLY A 28 24.22 -31.93 24.24
CA GLY A 28 23.82 -32.56 22.97
C GLY A 28 24.69 -32.13 21.78
N LEU A 29 25.71 -31.32 22.08
CA LEU A 29 26.60 -30.60 21.18
C LEU A 29 27.97 -31.23 21.12
N TYR A 30 28.70 -30.85 20.07
CA TYR A 30 30.06 -31.32 19.88
C TYR A 30 30.91 -30.30 19.08
N TYR A 31 32.20 -30.13 19.41
CA TYR A 31 33.13 -29.15 18.79
C TYR A 31 34.59 -29.63 18.89
N SER A 32 35.48 -29.21 17.97
CA SER A 32 36.88 -29.61 17.94
C SER A 32 37.70 -28.38 18.25
N THR A 33 38.06 -28.28 19.52
CA THR A 33 38.73 -27.09 20.05
C THR A 33 40.16 -26.98 19.56
N LYS A 34 40.62 -25.74 19.40
CA LYS A 34 41.97 -25.38 18.98
C LYS A 34 42.66 -24.57 20.08
N SER A 35 43.99 -24.61 20.08
CA SER A 35 44.82 -24.09 21.17
C SER A 35 44.93 -22.57 21.23
N ASP A 36 44.70 -21.91 20.09
CA ASP A 36 44.51 -20.46 19.95
C ASP A 36 43.32 -19.91 20.75
N GLY A 37 42.43 -20.79 21.21
CA GLY A 37 41.14 -20.35 21.69
C GLY A 37 40.12 -20.31 20.56
N THR A 38 40.01 -21.34 19.71
CA THR A 38 38.88 -21.47 18.75
C THR A 38 38.31 -22.89 18.69
N ALA A 39 37.36 -23.17 17.80
CA ALA A 39 36.93 -24.53 17.44
C ALA A 39 36.44 -24.63 15.98
N THR A 40 36.38 -25.83 15.39
CA THR A 40 35.65 -26.17 14.14
C THR A 40 34.74 -27.38 14.31
N VAL A 41 33.97 -27.68 13.26
CA VAL A 41 33.02 -28.79 13.32
C VAL A 41 33.51 -30.01 12.62
N ARG A 42 34.25 -30.86 13.34
CA ARG A 42 34.49 -32.18 12.78
C ARG A 42 33.12 -32.85 12.61
N ALA A 43 32.86 -33.24 11.37
CA ALA A 43 32.22 -34.51 11.12
C ALA A 43 32.80 -35.52 12.17
N PRO A 44 31.98 -36.21 12.97
CA PRO A 44 32.41 -36.88 14.22
C PRO A 44 32.52 -38.42 14.15
N LEU A 45 33.44 -39.05 14.91
CA LEU A 45 33.97 -40.43 14.78
C LEU A 45 32.93 -41.58 14.84
N SER A 46 32.76 -42.14 16.05
CA SER A 46 32.00 -43.33 16.42
C SER A 46 31.12 -43.22 17.72
N SER A 47 31.53 -42.84 18.92
CA SER A 47 30.84 -43.24 20.19
C SER A 47 29.28 -43.26 20.44
N GLU A 48 28.23 -42.46 20.10
CA GLU A 48 27.91 -41.27 19.24
C GLU A 48 26.37 -41.11 18.89
N THR A 49 25.55 -40.30 19.59
CA THR A 49 24.03 -40.24 19.54
C THR A 49 23.26 -39.46 18.41
N LYS A 50 23.24 -39.82 17.09
CA LYS A 50 22.82 -38.91 15.94
C LYS A 50 21.59 -38.00 16.17
N PRO A 51 21.67 -36.66 15.93
CA PRO A 51 20.79 -35.70 16.59
C PRO A 51 19.54 -35.45 15.76
N SER A 52 18.52 -35.00 16.47
CA SER A 52 17.14 -35.00 16.03
C SER A 52 16.39 -33.85 16.66
N GLY A 53 15.53 -33.21 15.88
CA GLY A 53 14.69 -32.11 16.34
C GLY A 53 15.21 -30.76 15.90
N ASP A 54 14.91 -29.76 16.72
CA ASP A 54 15.25 -28.37 16.45
C ASP A 54 16.54 -28.06 17.20
N ILE A 55 17.63 -28.03 16.43
CA ILE A 55 18.99 -28.10 16.94
C ILE A 55 19.51 -26.65 17.02
N VAL A 56 19.75 -26.14 18.23
CA VAL A 56 20.25 -24.78 18.49
C VAL A 56 21.77 -24.80 18.58
N ILE A 57 22.41 -23.80 18.00
CA ILE A 57 23.85 -23.78 17.80
C ILE A 57 24.41 -22.62 18.64
N PRO A 58 24.83 -22.86 19.90
CA PRO A 58 25.18 -21.84 20.87
C PRO A 58 26.60 -21.33 20.79
N ALA A 59 26.76 -20.01 20.81
CA ALA A 59 28.07 -19.45 20.57
C ALA A 59 29.01 -19.46 21.80
N SER A 60 28.53 -19.44 23.07
CA SER A 60 29.29 -20.04 24.20
C SER A 60 28.51 -20.55 25.45
N ILE A 61 28.54 -21.89 25.61
CA ILE A 61 28.72 -22.68 26.85
C ILE A 61 30.11 -22.38 27.50
N THR A 62 30.63 -23.29 28.33
CA THR A 62 32.05 -23.38 28.73
C THR A 62 32.45 -24.87 28.81
N TYR A 63 33.71 -25.26 28.52
CA TYR A 63 34.21 -26.62 28.85
C TYR A 63 35.46 -26.59 29.73
N ASP A 64 35.48 -27.42 30.78
CA ASP A 64 36.57 -27.52 31.78
C ASP A 64 37.02 -26.14 32.31
N GLY A 65 36.06 -25.22 32.46
CA GLY A 65 36.29 -23.83 32.89
C GLY A 65 36.91 -22.89 31.85
N LYS A 66 36.88 -23.22 30.54
CA LYS A 66 37.47 -22.40 29.47
C LYS A 66 36.48 -22.03 28.34
N ASP A 67 36.54 -20.76 27.95
CA ASP A 67 35.99 -20.13 26.73
C ASP A 67 37.12 -19.66 25.77
N TYR A 68 36.81 -19.11 24.58
CA TYR A 68 37.69 -19.13 23.37
C TYR A 68 37.14 -18.05 22.31
N LYS A 69 37.04 -18.34 20.98
CA LYS A 69 36.13 -17.83 19.88
C LYS A 69 35.95 -18.84 18.70
N VAL A 70 34.73 -19.32 18.38
CA VAL A 70 34.48 -20.45 17.42
C VAL A 70 34.70 -20.02 15.92
N THR A 71 34.81 -20.92 14.88
CA THR A 71 35.28 -20.54 13.49
C THR A 71 34.82 -21.24 12.13
N GLY A 72 34.02 -22.33 12.03
CA GLY A 72 33.69 -23.02 10.74
C GLY A 72 32.90 -24.34 10.81
N ILE A 73 31.99 -24.64 9.85
CA ILE A 73 31.60 -26.05 9.58
C ILE A 73 32.79 -26.73 8.90
N ASP A 74 33.23 -27.91 9.37
CA ASP A 74 34.02 -28.80 8.52
C ASP A 74 33.09 -29.73 7.71
N ASP A 75 33.53 -30.15 6.53
CA ASP A 75 32.68 -30.78 5.51
C ASP A 75 31.99 -32.10 5.94
N ASN A 76 30.87 -32.42 5.29
CA ASN A 76 30.09 -33.68 5.38
C ASN A 76 29.50 -34.03 6.74
N ALA A 77 29.89 -33.30 7.78
CA ALA A 77 28.93 -32.61 8.62
C ALA A 77 27.64 -33.40 8.96
N PHE A 78 26.42 -32.85 8.80
CA PHE A 78 25.18 -33.63 8.62
C PHE A 78 24.95 -34.02 7.16
N ALA A 79 25.87 -34.77 6.59
CA ALA A 79 25.44 -35.78 5.65
C ALA A 79 24.42 -36.70 6.37
N TYR A 80 23.20 -36.74 5.83
CA TYR A 80 22.11 -37.63 6.23
C TYR A 80 21.54 -37.36 7.63
N GLY A 81 21.39 -36.08 8.01
CA GLY A 81 20.69 -35.64 9.24
C GLY A 81 19.16 -35.72 9.14
N TYR A 82 18.61 -36.89 8.84
CA TYR A 82 17.19 -37.06 8.49
C TYR A 82 16.16 -36.66 9.57
N GLN A 83 16.57 -36.61 10.83
CA GLN A 83 15.70 -36.28 11.96
C GLN A 83 15.84 -34.84 12.45
N ILE A 84 16.75 -34.07 11.87
CA ILE A 84 16.90 -32.64 12.16
C ILE A 84 15.78 -31.91 11.45
N THR A 85 15.06 -31.06 12.16
CA THR A 85 13.86 -30.37 11.67
C THR A 85 14.03 -28.85 11.68
N GLY A 86 14.73 -28.33 12.68
CA GLY A 86 15.03 -26.91 12.89
C GLY A 86 16.52 -26.67 13.07
N LEU A 87 16.94 -25.45 12.74
CA LEU A 87 18.33 -25.08 12.53
C LEU A 87 18.50 -23.61 12.94
N GLU A 88 18.70 -23.37 14.24
CA GLU A 88 18.93 -22.03 14.79
C GLU A 88 20.41 -21.67 14.73
N ILE A 89 20.71 -20.72 13.86
CA ILE A 89 22.05 -20.30 13.46
C ILE A 89 22.30 -18.94 14.22
N GLU A 90 23.14 -18.90 15.27
CA GLU A 90 23.43 -17.76 16.22
C GLU A 90 24.60 -16.75 15.91
N GLU A 91 25.40 -16.26 16.91
CA GLU A 91 26.25 -15.02 16.86
C GLU A 91 27.77 -14.96 17.44
N GLY A 92 28.73 -15.92 17.25
CA GLY A 92 30.24 -15.75 16.92
C GLY A 92 31.16 -16.22 15.62
N ILE A 93 30.84 -16.31 14.26
CA ILE A 93 31.08 -17.31 13.07
C ILE A 93 31.51 -16.73 11.65
N GLU A 94 32.51 -17.33 10.91
CA GLU A 94 32.82 -17.12 9.42
C GLU A 94 31.89 -17.65 8.20
N THR A 95 31.83 -18.76 7.35
CA THR A 95 32.56 -19.98 6.77
C THR A 95 31.83 -21.41 6.70
N ILE A 96 30.78 -21.72 5.89
CA ILE A 96 30.05 -23.06 5.88
C ILE A 96 30.76 -24.11 4.98
N GLY A 97 31.13 -25.27 5.53
CA GLY A 97 31.70 -26.41 4.81
C GLY A 97 30.79 -27.12 3.79
N LYS A 98 31.41 -27.87 2.88
CA LYS A 98 30.79 -28.63 1.78
C LYS A 98 29.91 -29.76 2.34
N ASN A 99 28.78 -30.05 1.69
CA ASN A 99 27.82 -31.10 2.11
C ASN A 99 27.30 -30.94 3.57
N ALA A 100 27.38 -29.73 4.16
CA ALA A 100 27.06 -29.42 5.56
C ALA A 100 25.81 -30.10 6.15
N PHE A 101 24.73 -30.09 5.38
CA PHE A 101 23.42 -30.63 5.71
C PHE A 101 22.91 -31.53 4.57
N PHE A 102 23.83 -32.14 3.82
CA PHE A 102 23.51 -32.94 2.64
C PHE A 102 22.48 -34.02 2.96
N ASN A 103 21.32 -33.96 2.31
CA ASN A 103 20.18 -34.84 2.53
C ASN A 103 19.66 -34.83 3.99
N CYS A 104 19.68 -33.67 4.66
CA CYS A 104 18.84 -33.40 5.82
C CYS A 104 17.37 -33.23 5.38
N SER A 105 16.76 -34.29 4.86
CA SER A 105 15.36 -34.30 4.41
C SER A 105 14.33 -34.18 5.54
N GLY A 106 14.78 -34.16 6.80
CA GLY A 106 13.98 -33.71 7.93
C GLY A 106 13.85 -32.18 8.02
N LEU A 107 14.86 -31.45 7.52
CA LEU A 107 15.10 -30.02 7.79
C LEU A 107 14.04 -29.16 7.11
N THR A 108 13.51 -28.19 7.85
CA THR A 108 12.39 -27.35 7.42
C THR A 108 12.69 -25.87 7.66
N GLU A 109 13.05 -25.49 8.88
CA GLU A 109 13.57 -24.14 9.18
C GLU A 109 14.99 -24.00 8.67
N LEU A 110 15.29 -22.90 8.00
CA LEU A 110 16.66 -22.51 7.66
C LEU A 110 16.81 -21.00 7.75
N SER A 111 17.45 -20.55 8.82
CA SER A 111 17.78 -19.15 9.05
C SER A 111 19.26 -18.90 8.75
N PHE A 112 19.57 -17.81 8.06
CA PHE A 112 20.96 -17.39 7.84
C PHE A 112 21.14 -15.96 8.39
N PRO A 113 21.80 -15.79 9.53
CA PRO A 113 22.11 -14.51 10.13
C PRO A 113 23.31 -13.84 9.41
N ALA A 114 23.76 -12.71 9.93
CA ALA A 114 24.35 -11.63 9.14
C ALA A 114 25.80 -11.80 8.60
N SER A 115 26.39 -12.99 8.46
CA SER A 115 27.60 -13.20 7.62
C SER A 115 27.29 -13.98 6.38
N VAL A 116 26.82 -15.21 6.57
CA VAL A 116 27.41 -16.40 5.94
C VAL A 116 28.29 -16.06 4.73
N THR A 117 29.55 -15.71 4.99
CA THR A 117 30.43 -15.15 3.94
C THR A 117 30.79 -16.18 2.88
N GLU A 118 30.73 -17.45 3.24
CA GLU A 118 31.02 -18.61 2.40
C GLU A 118 30.06 -19.74 2.76
N ILE A 119 29.54 -20.42 1.74
CA ILE A 119 28.79 -21.69 1.84
C ILE A 119 29.32 -22.62 0.76
N GLY A 120 29.90 -23.75 1.18
CA GLY A 120 30.44 -24.78 0.29
C GLY A 120 29.36 -25.48 -0.54
N ASP A 121 29.78 -26.08 -1.65
CA ASP A 121 28.88 -26.76 -2.57
C ASP A 121 28.00 -27.80 -1.88
N TYR A 122 26.75 -27.92 -2.34
CA TYR A 122 25.80 -28.92 -1.88
C TYR A 122 25.53 -28.89 -0.37
N ALA A 123 25.89 -27.81 0.33
CA ALA A 123 25.75 -27.68 1.77
C ALA A 123 24.31 -27.90 2.27
N PHE A 124 23.29 -27.67 1.45
CA PHE A 124 21.89 -27.97 1.77
C PHE A 124 21.21 -28.81 0.68
N ASN A 125 21.99 -29.51 -0.16
CA ASN A 125 21.44 -30.32 -1.23
C ASN A 125 20.53 -31.41 -0.63
N SER A 126 19.37 -31.64 -1.24
CA SER A 126 18.37 -32.62 -0.79
C SER A 126 17.84 -32.37 0.63
N CYS A 127 17.88 -31.13 1.14
CA CYS A 127 17.06 -30.71 2.28
C CYS A 127 15.60 -30.58 1.84
N THR A 128 14.96 -31.73 1.55
CA THR A 128 13.75 -31.79 0.74
C THR A 128 12.53 -31.08 1.32
N LYS A 129 12.46 -30.85 2.64
CA LYS A 129 11.40 -30.07 3.29
C LYS A 129 11.76 -28.59 3.55
N VAL A 130 12.97 -28.14 3.21
CA VAL A 130 13.30 -26.70 3.24
C VAL A 130 12.45 -26.01 2.17
N THR A 131 11.87 -24.90 2.60
CA THR A 131 10.73 -24.21 2.00
C THR A 131 10.92 -22.70 2.02
N TYR A 132 11.65 -22.18 3.00
CA TYR A 132 12.09 -20.80 3.09
C TYR A 132 13.61 -20.70 3.11
N ILE A 133 14.16 -19.76 2.33
CA ILE A 133 15.55 -19.31 2.44
C ILE A 133 15.55 -17.78 2.41
N ASP A 134 16.31 -17.14 3.30
CA ASP A 134 16.73 -15.74 3.20
C ASP A 134 18.25 -15.68 3.12
N PHE A 135 18.79 -15.08 2.06
CA PHE A 135 20.23 -15.09 1.84
C PHE A 135 20.95 -14.09 2.75
N PRO A 136 22.07 -14.50 3.35
CA PRO A 136 22.80 -13.75 4.36
C PRO A 136 23.55 -12.54 3.82
N THR A 137 23.79 -11.57 4.69
CA THR A 137 24.41 -10.27 4.37
C THR A 137 25.93 -10.34 4.30
N GLY A 138 26.45 -11.05 3.30
CA GLY A 138 27.89 -11.18 3.07
C GLY A 138 28.33 -12.28 2.11
N LEU A 139 27.44 -13.23 1.77
CA LEU A 139 27.72 -14.26 0.77
C LEU A 139 28.00 -13.62 -0.60
N LYS A 140 29.11 -14.02 -1.24
CA LYS A 140 29.57 -13.46 -2.53
C LYS A 140 29.26 -14.35 -3.73
N VAL A 141 29.32 -15.67 -3.53
CA VAL A 141 29.05 -16.68 -4.55
C VAL A 141 28.13 -17.71 -3.93
N ALA A 142 27.08 -18.09 -4.66
CA ALA A 142 26.26 -19.24 -4.30
C ALA A 142 26.54 -20.37 -5.30
N GLY A 143 27.29 -21.38 -4.85
CA GLY A 143 27.40 -22.65 -5.57
C GLY A 143 26.08 -23.44 -5.57
N PRO A 144 26.11 -24.76 -5.87
CA PRO A 144 24.92 -25.61 -5.93
C PRO A 144 24.40 -25.99 -4.53
N ILE A 145 24.12 -24.96 -3.72
CA ILE A 145 23.89 -25.07 -2.28
C ILE A 145 22.56 -25.76 -1.96
N PHE A 146 21.47 -25.38 -2.65
CA PHE A 146 20.10 -25.81 -2.36
C PHE A 146 19.52 -26.75 -3.43
N GLN A 147 20.40 -27.41 -4.19
CA GLN A 147 19.98 -28.39 -5.20
C GLN A 147 19.06 -29.45 -4.57
N SER A 148 17.96 -29.81 -5.23
CA SER A 148 16.98 -30.79 -4.74
C SER A 148 16.30 -30.43 -3.41
N CYS A 149 16.26 -29.16 -3.01
CA CYS A 149 15.28 -28.66 -2.03
C CYS A 149 13.88 -28.64 -2.68
N ILE A 150 13.31 -29.83 -2.91
CA ILE A 150 12.13 -30.01 -3.77
C ILE A 150 10.87 -29.29 -3.29
N ASN A 151 10.76 -28.97 -1.99
CA ASN A 151 9.66 -28.17 -1.43
C ASN A 151 9.99 -26.66 -1.26
N LEU A 152 11.10 -26.17 -1.82
CA LEU A 152 11.50 -24.76 -1.72
C LEU A 152 10.45 -23.84 -2.37
N THR A 153 9.78 -22.99 -1.59
CA THR A 153 8.75 -22.04 -2.09
C THR A 153 9.13 -20.58 -1.92
N ASN A 154 10.03 -20.24 -1.00
CA ASN A 154 10.68 -18.92 -0.94
C ASN A 154 12.17 -18.96 -1.28
N VAL A 155 12.60 -17.92 -1.98
CA VAL A 155 13.97 -17.39 -1.83
C VAL A 155 13.85 -15.91 -1.52
N ARG A 156 14.62 -15.38 -0.58
CA ARG A 156 14.82 -13.94 -0.42
C ARG A 156 16.31 -13.64 -0.53
N PHE A 157 16.63 -12.53 -1.18
CA PHE A 157 17.96 -11.95 -1.10
C PHE A 157 17.83 -10.70 -0.23
N ASN A 158 18.65 -10.60 0.81
CA ASN A 158 18.67 -9.42 1.65
C ASN A 158 19.26 -8.23 0.86
N TRP A 159 18.96 -6.99 1.26
CA TRP A 159 19.39 -5.79 0.53
C TRP A 159 20.90 -5.52 0.66
N LYS A 160 21.57 -6.15 1.63
CA LYS A 160 23.03 -6.25 1.77
C LYS A 160 23.60 -7.60 1.27
N CYS A 161 22.84 -8.36 0.49
CA CYS A 161 23.34 -9.60 -0.12
C CYS A 161 24.21 -9.24 -1.33
N VAL A 162 25.50 -9.58 -1.27
CA VAL A 162 26.51 -9.23 -2.29
C VAL A 162 26.81 -10.38 -3.24
N VAL A 163 25.83 -11.27 -3.45
CA VAL A 163 25.99 -12.40 -4.37
C VAL A 163 26.15 -11.86 -5.79
N THR A 164 27.32 -12.08 -6.37
CA THR A 164 27.65 -11.75 -7.77
C THR A 164 27.37 -12.91 -8.71
N GLU A 165 27.38 -14.14 -8.21
CA GLU A 165 27.24 -15.37 -9.00
C GLU A 165 26.31 -16.37 -8.31
N LEU A 166 25.29 -16.84 -9.04
CA LEU A 166 24.47 -18.01 -8.71
C LEU A 166 24.90 -19.14 -9.66
N ASN A 167 25.22 -20.34 -9.19
CA ASN A 167 25.68 -21.46 -10.03
C ASN A 167 25.11 -22.79 -9.49
N GLY A 168 24.25 -23.46 -10.25
CA GLY A 168 23.52 -24.67 -9.82
C GLY A 168 22.62 -24.49 -8.58
N THR A 169 22.48 -23.27 -8.06
CA THR A 169 22.09 -22.99 -6.66
C THR A 169 20.74 -23.56 -6.27
N PHE A 170 19.78 -23.57 -7.18
CA PHE A 170 18.40 -24.00 -6.96
C PHE A 170 17.99 -25.15 -7.89
N GLN A 171 18.94 -25.86 -8.50
CA GLN A 171 18.64 -26.99 -9.39
C GLN A 171 17.66 -27.97 -8.72
N ASP A 172 16.64 -28.42 -9.43
CA ASP A 172 15.61 -29.34 -8.95
C ASP A 172 14.76 -28.83 -7.75
N CYS A 173 14.68 -27.51 -7.53
CA CYS A 173 13.73 -26.89 -6.57
C CYS A 173 12.29 -26.85 -7.14
N ARG A 174 11.71 -28.05 -7.29
CA ARG A 174 10.51 -28.34 -8.11
C ARG A 174 9.25 -27.51 -7.84
N VAL A 175 9.05 -26.98 -6.63
CA VAL A 175 7.86 -26.18 -6.28
C VAL A 175 8.12 -24.68 -6.17
N LEU A 176 9.35 -24.19 -6.40
CA LEU A 176 9.67 -22.76 -6.31
C LEU A 176 8.83 -22.01 -7.34
N PRO A 177 7.82 -21.21 -6.93
CA PRO A 177 6.82 -20.74 -7.88
C PRO A 177 7.33 -19.54 -8.69
N ARG A 178 8.19 -18.73 -8.08
CA ARG A 178 8.61 -17.42 -8.60
C ARG A 178 9.88 -16.91 -7.91
N ILE A 179 10.77 -16.21 -8.63
CA ILE A 179 12.02 -15.64 -8.11
C ILE A 179 12.20 -14.15 -8.49
N SER A 180 13.19 -13.49 -7.88
CA SER A 180 13.68 -12.15 -8.22
C SER A 180 15.16 -12.14 -7.88
N ILE A 181 15.97 -11.69 -8.82
CA ILE A 181 17.43 -11.63 -8.77
C ILE A 181 17.82 -10.22 -8.29
N PRO A 182 18.76 -10.05 -7.35
CA PRO A 182 19.18 -8.74 -6.88
C PRO A 182 20.13 -8.09 -7.90
N SER A 183 20.23 -6.76 -7.85
CA SER A 183 21.10 -5.95 -8.73
C SER A 183 22.57 -6.36 -8.69
N THR A 184 23.04 -7.00 -7.61
CA THR A 184 24.42 -7.45 -7.44
C THR A 184 24.81 -8.64 -8.31
N VAL A 185 23.86 -9.45 -8.80
CA VAL A 185 24.18 -10.65 -9.58
C VAL A 185 24.64 -10.26 -10.98
N VAL A 186 25.89 -10.61 -11.28
CA VAL A 186 26.57 -10.44 -12.57
C VAL A 186 26.46 -11.71 -13.41
N SER A 187 26.38 -12.90 -12.79
CA SER A 187 26.20 -14.17 -13.49
C SER A 187 25.13 -15.07 -12.87
N ILE A 188 24.27 -15.62 -13.72
CA ILE A 188 23.52 -16.84 -13.44
C ILE A 188 24.26 -17.94 -14.21
N GLY A 189 25.13 -18.69 -13.55
CA GLY A 189 25.84 -19.82 -14.09
C GLY A 189 24.97 -21.06 -14.29
N ASP A 190 25.62 -22.14 -14.68
CA ASP A 190 24.98 -23.31 -15.27
C ASP A 190 23.97 -23.98 -14.33
N ASN A 191 22.92 -24.59 -14.89
CA ASN A 191 21.90 -25.38 -14.19
C ASN A 191 21.16 -24.66 -13.03
N THR A 192 21.35 -23.35 -12.81
CA THR A 192 20.93 -22.66 -11.58
C THR A 192 19.45 -22.82 -11.22
N PHE A 193 18.57 -22.86 -12.22
CA PHE A 193 17.14 -23.16 -12.10
C PHE A 193 16.72 -24.33 -13.00
N ASP A 194 17.64 -25.22 -13.38
CA ASP A 194 17.28 -26.49 -14.03
C ASP A 194 16.32 -27.28 -13.12
N GLY A 195 15.34 -27.97 -13.68
CA GLY A 195 14.39 -28.79 -12.92
C GLY A 195 13.46 -28.02 -11.95
N CYS A 196 13.44 -26.68 -11.99
CA CYS A 196 12.52 -25.87 -11.18
C CYS A 196 11.07 -25.89 -11.74
N LYS A 197 10.45 -27.08 -11.73
CA LYS A 197 9.17 -27.43 -12.41
C LYS A 197 7.93 -26.61 -12.01
N SER A 198 8.04 -25.55 -11.21
CA SER A 198 6.95 -24.63 -10.88
C SER A 198 7.30 -23.15 -11.04
N LEU A 199 8.55 -22.82 -11.40
CA LEU A 199 9.02 -21.44 -11.52
C LEU A 199 8.43 -20.82 -12.79
N ALA A 200 7.41 -20.00 -12.61
CA ALA A 200 6.64 -19.37 -13.69
C ALA A 200 7.14 -17.98 -14.07
N GLU A 201 8.08 -17.42 -13.30
CA GLU A 201 8.09 -15.98 -13.07
C GLU A 201 9.40 -15.53 -12.39
N VAL A 202 10.11 -14.61 -13.04
CA VAL A 202 11.39 -14.04 -12.57
C VAL A 202 11.33 -12.51 -12.62
N SER A 203 12.23 -11.83 -11.92
CA SER A 203 12.29 -10.37 -11.83
C SER A 203 13.74 -9.90 -11.69
N PHE A 204 14.11 -8.86 -12.44
CA PHE A 204 15.49 -8.40 -12.63
C PHE A 204 15.66 -6.89 -12.34
N SER A 205 14.87 -6.32 -11.42
CA SER A 205 14.88 -4.88 -11.12
C SER A 205 16.27 -4.37 -10.72
N GLY A 206 16.83 -3.42 -11.48
CA GLY A 206 18.17 -2.86 -11.26
C GLY A 206 19.33 -3.80 -11.60
N SER A 207 19.09 -4.85 -12.38
CA SER A 207 20.06 -5.89 -12.75
C SER A 207 21.37 -5.36 -13.36
N ASN A 208 22.51 -5.82 -12.82
CA ASN A 208 23.83 -5.76 -13.48
C ASN A 208 24.21 -7.08 -14.20
N LEU A 209 23.25 -7.99 -14.41
CA LEU A 209 23.46 -9.31 -14.99
C LEU A 209 24.15 -9.23 -16.37
N LYS A 210 25.20 -10.02 -16.54
CA LYS A 210 26.02 -10.12 -17.76
C LYS A 210 25.91 -11.46 -18.46
N THR A 211 25.78 -12.55 -17.72
CA THR A 211 25.86 -13.91 -18.28
C THR A 211 24.75 -14.79 -17.73
N ILE A 212 24.16 -15.61 -18.62
CA ILE A 212 23.24 -16.70 -18.29
C ILE A 212 23.85 -17.97 -18.88
N GLY A 213 24.31 -18.86 -18.02
CA GLY A 213 25.05 -20.09 -18.36
C GLY A 213 24.17 -21.21 -18.90
N ASP A 214 24.80 -22.35 -19.15
CA ASP A 214 24.17 -23.48 -19.82
C ASP A 214 23.06 -24.07 -18.91
N TRP A 215 21.92 -24.47 -19.49
CA TRP A 215 20.78 -25.05 -18.75
C TRP A 215 20.18 -24.15 -17.64
N ALA A 216 20.59 -22.88 -17.52
CA ALA A 216 20.29 -22.03 -16.37
C ALA A 216 18.79 -21.91 -16.02
N PHE A 217 17.89 -21.91 -17.01
CA PHE A 217 16.44 -21.91 -16.85
C PHE A 217 15.76 -23.13 -17.52
N ASN A 218 16.41 -24.30 -17.52
CA ASN A 218 15.84 -25.52 -18.10
C ASN A 218 14.63 -26.08 -17.30
N GLY A 219 13.58 -26.53 -17.99
CA GLY A 219 12.47 -27.27 -17.35
C GLY A 219 11.52 -26.43 -16.47
N ASN A 220 11.52 -25.10 -16.65
CA ASN A 220 10.70 -24.14 -15.91
C ASN A 220 9.28 -23.97 -16.50
N LYS A 221 8.45 -23.13 -15.85
CA LYS A 221 7.05 -22.85 -16.21
C LYS A 221 6.78 -21.41 -16.66
N PHE A 222 7.81 -20.66 -17.07
CA PHE A 222 7.63 -19.28 -17.56
C PHE A 222 6.54 -19.21 -18.62
N THR A 223 5.61 -18.26 -18.52
CA THR A 223 4.74 -17.87 -19.65
C THR A 223 5.47 -16.89 -20.55
N THR A 224 6.17 -15.93 -19.95
CA THR A 224 7.04 -14.99 -20.66
C THR A 224 8.35 -14.77 -19.92
N LEU A 225 9.35 -14.34 -20.67
CA LEU A 225 10.68 -14.03 -20.14
C LEU A 225 11.31 -12.86 -20.89
N GLU A 226 11.38 -11.70 -20.25
CA GLU A 226 12.27 -10.63 -20.69
C GLU A 226 13.62 -10.78 -19.99
N ILE A 227 14.68 -10.93 -20.79
CA ILE A 227 16.07 -10.92 -20.33
C ILE A 227 16.51 -9.44 -20.22
N PRO A 228 17.06 -9.00 -19.07
CA PRO A 228 17.28 -7.57 -18.80
C PRO A 228 18.38 -6.97 -19.67
N GLU A 229 18.27 -5.66 -19.95
CA GLU A 229 19.40 -4.90 -20.49
C GLU A 229 20.60 -5.00 -19.53
N GLY A 230 21.79 -5.15 -20.11
CA GLY A 230 23.01 -5.45 -19.37
C GLY A 230 23.59 -6.80 -19.80
N VAL A 231 22.76 -7.81 -20.07
CA VAL A 231 23.18 -9.18 -20.42
C VAL A 231 23.90 -9.21 -21.77
N GLU A 232 25.00 -9.96 -21.83
CA GLU A 232 25.92 -10.03 -22.96
C GLU A 232 26.06 -11.46 -23.53
N GLU A 233 25.82 -12.51 -22.74
CA GLU A 233 25.96 -13.91 -23.18
C GLU A 233 24.86 -14.82 -22.61
N ILE A 234 24.33 -15.74 -23.44
CA ILE A 234 23.35 -16.78 -23.09
C ILE A 234 23.84 -18.14 -23.61
N GLY A 235 24.02 -19.11 -22.70
CA GLY A 235 24.62 -20.42 -22.92
C GLY A 235 23.72 -21.50 -23.54
N ASP A 236 24.30 -22.70 -23.70
CA ASP A 236 23.67 -23.86 -24.32
C ASP A 236 22.41 -24.28 -23.53
N MET A 237 21.27 -24.38 -24.21
CA MET A 237 19.94 -24.75 -23.67
C MET A 237 19.46 -23.90 -22.48
N ALA A 238 20.03 -22.71 -22.29
CA ALA A 238 19.78 -21.85 -21.13
C ALA A 238 18.29 -21.51 -20.92
N LEU A 239 17.49 -21.41 -21.99
CA LEU A 239 16.06 -21.08 -21.96
C LEU A 239 15.16 -22.24 -22.44
N GLY A 240 15.75 -23.44 -22.64
CA GLY A 240 15.10 -24.59 -23.27
C GLY A 240 14.54 -25.63 -22.29
N ALA A 241 14.37 -26.87 -22.77
CA ALA A 241 13.97 -28.01 -21.94
C ALA A 241 14.58 -29.35 -22.39
N MET A 242 15.25 -30.06 -21.48
CA MET A 242 15.50 -31.51 -21.57
C MET A 242 15.68 -32.14 -20.16
N ASN A 243 14.81 -33.09 -19.77
CA ASN A 243 15.24 -34.46 -19.42
C ASN A 243 14.08 -35.36 -18.96
N GLY A 244 14.27 -36.67 -19.10
CA GLY A 244 13.43 -37.73 -18.50
C GLY A 244 12.10 -37.99 -19.21
N ASP A 245 11.26 -36.95 -19.35
CA ASP A 245 10.02 -36.98 -20.12
C ASP A 245 10.18 -36.09 -21.37
N TRP A 246 9.95 -36.64 -22.57
CA TRP A 246 10.13 -35.92 -23.86
C TRP A 246 9.02 -34.89 -24.16
N ASN A 247 8.74 -34.01 -23.20
CA ASN A 247 7.69 -33.01 -23.30
C ASN A 247 8.26 -31.61 -23.03
N THR A 248 8.67 -30.96 -24.12
CA THR A 248 8.58 -29.52 -24.46
C THR A 248 8.36 -28.53 -23.31
N ASN A 249 9.03 -27.37 -23.37
CA ASN A 249 8.52 -26.20 -22.66
C ASN A 249 7.14 -25.86 -23.25
N LYS A 250 6.08 -26.02 -22.46
CA LYS A 250 4.65 -25.91 -22.85
C LYS A 250 3.98 -24.62 -22.37
N THR A 251 4.70 -23.78 -21.66
CA THR A 251 4.18 -22.55 -21.05
C THR A 251 4.74 -21.30 -21.72
N MET A 252 6.01 -21.31 -22.12
CA MET A 252 6.70 -20.10 -22.57
C MET A 252 6.25 -19.71 -23.98
N THR A 253 5.38 -18.70 -24.07
CA THR A 253 4.81 -18.18 -25.30
C THR A 253 5.61 -17.01 -25.87
N SER A 254 6.23 -16.17 -25.03
CA SER A 254 7.02 -15.03 -25.50
C SER A 254 8.37 -14.85 -24.79
N VAL A 255 9.42 -14.55 -25.57
CA VAL A 255 10.74 -14.17 -25.04
C VAL A 255 11.22 -12.86 -25.66
N ILE A 256 11.81 -12.01 -24.83
CA ILE A 256 12.44 -10.74 -25.24
C ILE A 256 13.94 -10.79 -24.86
N LEU A 257 14.81 -10.65 -25.86
CA LEU A 257 16.26 -10.56 -25.71
C LEU A 257 16.75 -9.10 -25.80
N PRO A 258 17.72 -8.68 -24.95
CA PRO A 258 18.11 -7.28 -24.81
C PRO A 258 18.96 -6.76 -25.97
N SER A 259 19.08 -5.43 -26.03
CA SER A 259 19.98 -4.75 -26.98
C SER A 259 21.44 -5.09 -26.72
N THR A 260 21.81 -5.29 -25.44
CA THR A 260 23.19 -5.54 -24.99
C THR A 260 23.73 -6.93 -25.32
N LEU A 261 22.88 -7.89 -25.70
CA LEU A 261 23.28 -9.29 -25.91
C LEU A 261 24.30 -9.39 -27.06
N LYS A 262 25.47 -10.00 -26.83
CA LYS A 262 26.56 -10.13 -27.80
C LYS A 262 26.63 -11.54 -28.37
N LYS A 263 26.37 -12.55 -27.54
CA LYS A 263 26.37 -13.98 -27.92
C LYS A 263 25.13 -14.71 -27.41
N ILE A 264 24.69 -15.71 -28.17
CA ILE A 264 23.70 -16.70 -27.76
C ILE A 264 24.03 -18.07 -28.36
N ALA A 265 23.81 -19.14 -27.60
CA ALA A 265 23.94 -20.51 -28.11
C ALA A 265 22.97 -20.80 -29.26
N TYR A 266 23.35 -21.69 -30.19
CA TYR A 266 22.39 -22.27 -31.15
C TYR A 266 21.20 -22.89 -30.43
N ASN A 267 21.44 -23.80 -29.48
CA ASN A 267 20.39 -24.59 -28.84
C ASN A 267 19.70 -23.87 -27.64
N ALA A 268 19.89 -22.55 -27.46
CA ALA A 268 19.36 -21.79 -26.32
C ALA A 268 17.84 -21.95 -26.10
N PHE A 269 17.07 -22.02 -27.20
CA PHE A 269 15.62 -22.21 -27.21
C PHE A 269 15.18 -23.66 -27.48
N ASN A 270 16.02 -24.65 -27.17
CA ASN A 270 15.75 -26.02 -27.55
C ASN A 270 14.46 -26.59 -26.89
N ASN A 271 13.59 -27.22 -27.69
CA ASN A 271 12.29 -27.77 -27.28
C ASN A 271 11.26 -26.75 -26.75
N CYS A 272 11.31 -25.48 -27.19
CA CYS A 272 10.33 -24.44 -26.83
C CYS A 272 8.98 -24.58 -27.56
N GLY A 273 8.28 -25.71 -27.32
CA GLY A 273 7.07 -26.13 -28.01
C GLY A 273 5.80 -25.28 -27.81
N ALA A 274 5.85 -24.21 -27.00
CA ALA A 274 4.79 -23.22 -26.87
C ALA A 274 5.18 -21.80 -27.34
N LEU A 275 6.43 -21.57 -27.75
CA LEU A 275 6.96 -20.23 -28.04
C LEU A 275 6.35 -19.69 -29.33
N THR A 276 5.36 -18.82 -29.21
CA THR A 276 4.68 -18.16 -30.33
C THR A 276 5.39 -16.87 -30.75
N ASP A 277 6.11 -16.20 -29.85
CA ASP A 277 6.64 -14.86 -30.06
C ASP A 277 8.10 -14.73 -29.60
N LEU A 278 8.98 -14.22 -30.45
CA LEU A 278 10.38 -13.96 -30.09
C LEU A 278 10.79 -12.55 -30.55
N THR A 279 11.25 -11.75 -29.59
CA THR A 279 11.77 -10.40 -29.85
C THR A 279 13.26 -10.30 -29.56
N ILE A 280 14.02 -9.84 -30.55
CA ILE A 280 15.44 -9.48 -30.40
C ILE A 280 15.54 -7.97 -30.53
N LYS A 281 15.79 -7.26 -29.42
CA LYS A 281 15.79 -5.79 -29.43
C LYS A 281 16.89 -5.20 -30.34
N PRO A 282 16.67 -4.00 -30.91
CA PRO A 282 17.65 -3.33 -31.75
C PRO A 282 18.98 -3.01 -31.05
N ALA A 283 20.08 -3.18 -31.79
CA ALA A 283 21.40 -2.63 -31.50
C ALA A 283 22.23 -2.62 -32.79
N ASP A 284 23.21 -1.74 -32.93
CA ASP A 284 24.01 -1.66 -34.18
C ASP A 284 24.92 -2.88 -34.41
N GLU A 285 25.36 -3.52 -33.32
CA GLU A 285 26.21 -4.72 -33.36
C GLU A 285 25.39 -6.01 -33.59
N PRO A 286 25.72 -6.83 -34.60
CA PRO A 286 25.06 -8.11 -34.85
C PRO A 286 25.13 -9.07 -33.65
N LEU A 287 24.01 -9.75 -33.37
CA LEU A 287 23.98 -10.82 -32.37
C LEU A 287 24.67 -12.06 -32.94
N LYS A 288 25.69 -12.56 -32.23
CA LYS A 288 26.44 -13.76 -32.63
C LYS A 288 25.74 -15.01 -32.11
N ILE A 289 25.39 -15.91 -33.02
CA ILE A 289 24.93 -17.26 -32.67
C ILE A 289 26.15 -18.18 -32.71
N VAL A 290 26.38 -18.89 -31.62
CA VAL A 290 27.62 -19.64 -31.37
C VAL A 290 27.35 -21.07 -30.90
N SER A 291 28.33 -21.95 -31.12
CA SER A 291 28.29 -23.35 -30.68
C SER A 291 29.26 -23.47 -29.51
N PHE A 292 28.75 -23.52 -28.27
CA PHE A 292 29.61 -23.73 -27.09
C PHE A 292 30.10 -25.17 -26.99
N SER A 293 29.37 -26.11 -27.59
CA SER A 293 29.71 -27.53 -27.66
C SER A 293 29.69 -28.08 -29.10
N ASP A 294 30.35 -29.23 -29.31
CA ASP A 294 30.27 -30.07 -30.52
C ASP A 294 29.05 -31.01 -30.52
N TYR A 295 28.21 -30.96 -29.47
CA TYR A 295 27.09 -31.88 -29.25
C TYR A 295 25.75 -31.24 -29.58
N TYR A 296 24.84 -32.05 -30.15
CA TYR A 296 23.46 -31.68 -30.52
C TYR A 296 23.34 -30.62 -31.65
N VAL A 297 22.08 -30.22 -31.90
CA VAL A 297 21.60 -29.65 -33.17
C VAL A 297 21.90 -28.16 -33.25
N LYS A 298 22.52 -27.71 -34.35
CA LYS A 298 22.92 -26.31 -34.59
C LYS A 298 21.78 -25.45 -35.16
N MET A 299 20.61 -25.47 -34.50
CA MET A 299 19.40 -24.75 -34.94
C MET A 299 18.95 -23.77 -33.86
N PHE A 300 18.75 -22.50 -34.22
CA PHE A 300 18.47 -21.41 -33.27
C PHE A 300 17.14 -21.59 -32.52
N LEU A 301 16.14 -22.14 -33.22
CA LEU A 301 14.85 -22.53 -32.67
C LEU A 301 14.56 -23.98 -33.10
N SER A 302 14.48 -24.90 -32.13
CA SER A 302 14.19 -26.31 -32.37
C SER A 302 12.84 -26.74 -31.79
N CYS A 303 12.11 -27.54 -32.56
CA CYS A 303 10.89 -28.21 -32.11
C CYS A 303 11.17 -29.62 -31.57
N PRO A 304 10.32 -30.13 -30.66
CA PRO A 304 10.52 -31.43 -30.03
C PRO A 304 10.23 -32.59 -30.97
N GLU A 305 11.29 -33.37 -31.22
CA GLU A 305 11.33 -34.72 -31.82
C GLU A 305 10.88 -34.87 -33.29
N ASP A 306 11.45 -35.91 -33.92
CA ASP A 306 11.40 -36.26 -35.35
C ASP A 306 11.46 -35.06 -36.34
N LEU A 307 12.71 -34.62 -36.57
CA LEU A 307 13.22 -33.52 -37.43
C LEU A 307 12.87 -33.61 -38.94
N SER A 308 11.61 -33.90 -39.28
CA SER A 308 11.10 -33.90 -40.66
C SER A 308 9.60 -33.63 -40.80
N SER A 309 8.81 -33.70 -39.71
CA SER A 309 7.34 -33.64 -39.79
C SER A 309 6.66 -32.63 -38.85
N THR A 310 7.31 -32.24 -37.76
CA THR A 310 6.79 -31.27 -36.79
C THR A 310 6.85 -29.84 -37.33
N THR A 311 6.16 -28.89 -36.67
CA THR A 311 6.11 -27.47 -37.05
C THR A 311 6.57 -26.60 -35.87
N CYS A 312 7.41 -25.60 -36.10
CA CYS A 312 7.82 -24.63 -35.06
C CYS A 312 6.62 -23.77 -34.66
N PRO A 313 6.28 -23.62 -33.36
CA PRO A 313 5.10 -22.88 -32.91
C PRO A 313 5.21 -21.35 -33.09
N LEU A 314 6.42 -20.84 -33.38
CA LEU A 314 6.66 -19.41 -33.50
C LEU A 314 5.81 -18.81 -34.61
N LYS A 315 4.88 -17.93 -34.25
CA LYS A 315 4.00 -17.14 -35.12
C LYS A 315 4.60 -15.79 -35.46
N THR A 316 5.31 -15.19 -34.50
CA THR A 316 5.84 -13.83 -34.57
C THR A 316 7.35 -13.82 -34.31
N LEU A 317 8.11 -13.20 -35.22
CA LEU A 317 9.54 -12.96 -35.01
C LEU A 317 9.86 -11.47 -35.22
N VAL A 318 10.44 -10.83 -34.20
CA VAL A 318 10.91 -9.43 -34.27
C VAL A 318 12.44 -9.41 -34.25
N LEU A 319 13.03 -8.97 -35.36
CA LEU A 319 14.48 -8.85 -35.56
C LEU A 319 14.87 -7.36 -35.57
N GLY A 320 15.38 -6.85 -34.45
CA GLY A 320 15.91 -5.48 -34.35
C GLY A 320 17.32 -5.29 -34.92
N ARG A 321 18.01 -6.38 -35.28
CA ARG A 321 19.41 -6.38 -35.73
C ARG A 321 19.79 -7.67 -36.44
N GLN A 322 20.94 -7.65 -37.11
CA GLN A 322 21.47 -8.82 -37.82
C GLN A 322 21.85 -9.96 -36.87
N LEU A 323 21.72 -11.20 -37.37
CA LEU A 323 22.15 -12.43 -36.70
C LEU A 323 23.26 -13.08 -37.53
N VAL A 324 24.40 -13.36 -36.91
CA VAL A 324 25.60 -13.87 -37.60
C VAL A 324 26.18 -15.09 -36.90
N THR A 325 26.84 -15.97 -37.65
CA THR A 325 27.53 -17.16 -37.09
C THR A 325 29.04 -16.89 -36.97
N GLU A 326 29.70 -17.48 -35.97
CA GLU A 326 31.14 -17.27 -35.74
C GLU A 326 32.06 -17.89 -36.83
N SER A 327 31.57 -18.82 -37.66
CA SER A 327 32.42 -19.67 -38.50
C SER A 327 32.45 -19.35 -40.01
N SER A 328 31.53 -18.55 -40.54
CA SER A 328 31.44 -18.29 -42.00
C SER A 328 31.34 -16.82 -42.41
N GLY A 329 30.92 -15.92 -41.53
CA GLY A 329 30.60 -14.53 -41.90
C GLY A 329 29.39 -14.40 -42.84
N THR A 330 28.66 -15.49 -43.08
CA THR A 330 27.35 -15.47 -43.73
C THR A 330 26.26 -15.28 -42.69
N ASP A 331 25.17 -14.65 -43.11
CA ASP A 331 23.87 -14.66 -42.44
C ASP A 331 23.44 -16.12 -42.17
N ILE A 332 22.58 -16.37 -41.17
CA ILE A 332 22.18 -17.73 -40.78
C ILE A 332 21.72 -18.52 -42.01
N THR A 333 22.44 -19.59 -42.35
CA THR A 333 22.18 -20.45 -43.50
C THR A 333 21.12 -21.48 -43.13
N ASP A 334 19.87 -21.25 -43.56
CA ASP A 334 18.70 -22.14 -43.46
C ASP A 334 18.18 -22.48 -42.04
N ASP A 335 19.06 -22.53 -41.04
CA ASP A 335 18.82 -23.10 -39.70
C ASP A 335 18.27 -22.10 -38.65
N VAL A 336 17.55 -21.06 -39.08
CA VAL A 336 16.76 -20.20 -38.17
C VAL A 336 15.65 -21.02 -37.50
N PHE A 337 15.01 -21.90 -38.29
CA PHE A 337 13.93 -22.77 -37.87
C PHE A 337 14.26 -24.22 -38.23
N SER A 338 14.20 -25.12 -37.25
CA SER A 338 14.58 -26.53 -37.44
C SER A 338 13.72 -27.33 -38.42
N VAL A 339 12.51 -26.85 -38.69
CA VAL A 339 11.44 -27.52 -39.42
C VAL A 339 10.54 -26.45 -40.08
N LYS A 340 9.42 -26.85 -40.70
CA LYS A 340 8.39 -25.90 -41.17
C LYS A 340 8.00 -24.96 -40.03
N SER A 341 7.95 -23.66 -40.29
CA SER A 341 7.56 -22.69 -39.26
C SER A 341 6.08 -22.35 -39.33
N ALA A 342 5.44 -22.17 -38.17
CA ALA A 342 4.11 -21.56 -38.06
C ALA A 342 4.13 -20.04 -38.26
N LEU A 343 5.31 -19.45 -38.48
CA LEU A 343 5.54 -18.01 -38.60
C LEU A 343 4.55 -17.38 -39.60
N GLU A 344 3.69 -16.51 -39.09
CA GLU A 344 2.71 -15.74 -39.85
C GLU A 344 3.19 -14.31 -40.04
N ASP A 345 3.93 -13.77 -39.05
CA ASP A 345 4.31 -12.37 -38.92
C ASP A 345 5.82 -12.20 -38.68
N LEU A 346 6.47 -11.38 -39.51
CA LEU A 346 7.91 -11.13 -39.44
C LEU A 346 8.20 -9.62 -39.43
N PHE A 347 8.85 -9.13 -38.37
CA PHE A 347 9.16 -7.72 -38.18
C PHE A 347 10.67 -7.48 -38.26
N PHE A 348 11.07 -6.52 -39.11
CA PHE A 348 12.45 -6.07 -39.28
C PHE A 348 12.59 -4.62 -38.78
N CYS A 349 13.32 -4.43 -37.68
CA CYS A 349 13.53 -3.15 -37.02
C CYS A 349 15.03 -2.81 -36.97
N GLY A 350 15.39 -1.57 -36.64
CA GLY A 350 16.78 -1.20 -36.31
C GLY A 350 17.80 -1.43 -37.44
N SER A 351 18.87 -2.17 -37.12
CA SER A 351 20.14 -2.20 -37.88
C SER A 351 20.23 -3.31 -38.95
N VAL A 352 19.10 -3.92 -39.35
CA VAL A 352 19.07 -5.11 -40.24
C VAL A 352 19.47 -4.75 -41.69
N THR A 353 20.78 -4.71 -41.98
CA THR A 353 21.30 -4.46 -43.35
C THR A 353 21.25 -5.67 -44.29
N LYS A 354 20.90 -6.85 -43.77
CA LYS A 354 20.56 -8.08 -44.49
C LYS A 354 19.61 -8.92 -43.64
N THR A 355 18.72 -9.67 -44.27
CA THR A 355 17.86 -10.64 -43.57
C THR A 355 18.59 -11.97 -43.36
N PRO A 356 18.34 -12.70 -42.25
CA PRO A 356 18.68 -14.13 -42.20
C PRO A 356 17.86 -14.91 -43.24
N ASN A 357 18.28 -16.14 -43.56
CA ASN A 357 17.59 -16.98 -44.54
C ASN A 357 16.27 -17.52 -43.96
N ILE A 358 15.14 -17.17 -44.58
CA ILE A 358 13.80 -17.63 -44.20
C ILE A 358 13.31 -18.67 -45.22
N SER A 359 13.99 -19.83 -45.29
CA SER A 359 13.70 -20.88 -46.26
C SER A 359 12.55 -21.82 -45.87
N ASN A 360 12.25 -21.97 -44.57
CA ASN A 360 11.27 -22.94 -44.05
C ASN A 360 9.92 -22.36 -43.55
N ALA A 361 9.63 -21.06 -43.76
CA ALA A 361 8.45 -20.39 -43.21
C ALA A 361 7.37 -20.05 -44.26
N SER A 362 6.84 -21.04 -44.98
CA SER A 362 5.83 -20.83 -46.04
C SER A 362 4.45 -20.32 -45.56
N ASN A 363 4.29 -20.05 -44.26
CA ASN A 363 3.05 -19.52 -43.66
C ASN A 363 3.08 -18.00 -43.47
N VAL A 364 4.20 -17.32 -43.76
CA VAL A 364 4.33 -15.87 -43.55
C VAL A 364 3.34 -15.13 -44.44
N LYS A 365 2.47 -14.35 -43.80
CA LYS A 365 1.45 -13.49 -44.41
C LYS A 365 1.89 -12.05 -44.45
N TYR A 366 2.60 -11.60 -43.41
CA TYR A 366 2.96 -10.19 -43.24
C TYR A 366 4.46 -10.06 -42.93
N ILE A 367 5.13 -9.21 -43.72
CA ILE A 367 6.51 -8.79 -43.47
C ILE A 367 6.49 -7.28 -43.26
N THR A 368 6.77 -6.83 -42.04
CA THR A 368 6.78 -5.42 -41.68
C THR A 368 8.22 -4.95 -41.50
N VAL A 369 8.63 -3.94 -42.27
CA VAL A 369 9.95 -3.31 -42.15
C VAL A 369 9.79 -1.92 -41.56
N ALA A 370 10.32 -1.71 -40.36
CA ALA A 370 10.31 -0.45 -39.63
C ALA A 370 11.61 0.36 -39.81
N THR A 371 12.67 -0.23 -40.41
CA THR A 371 13.94 0.46 -40.63
C THR A 371 14.01 1.18 -41.99
N THR A 372 14.47 2.43 -41.97
CA THR A 372 14.75 3.23 -43.16
C THR A 372 16.08 2.87 -43.82
N ALA A 373 16.92 2.06 -43.18
CA ALA A 373 18.14 1.52 -43.78
C ALA A 373 17.78 0.44 -44.81
N ILE A 374 18.00 0.74 -46.09
CA ILE A 374 17.70 -0.18 -47.20
C ILE A 374 18.66 -1.39 -47.11
N PRO A 375 18.16 -2.63 -46.96
CA PRO A 375 19.00 -3.82 -46.92
C PRO A 375 19.77 -4.04 -48.21
N THR A 376 20.92 -4.70 -48.13
CA THR A 376 21.76 -5.02 -49.30
C THR A 376 21.30 -6.28 -50.03
N ALA A 377 20.58 -7.17 -49.35
CA ALA A 377 19.90 -8.33 -49.92
C ALA A 377 18.77 -8.82 -48.98
N GLY A 378 17.83 -9.58 -49.52
CA GLY A 378 16.91 -10.45 -48.77
C GLY A 378 17.07 -11.92 -49.18
N ASN A 379 16.71 -12.85 -48.31
CA ASN A 379 16.73 -14.28 -48.63
C ASN A 379 15.47 -15.00 -48.09
N PHE A 380 14.50 -15.18 -48.97
CA PHE A 380 13.19 -15.75 -48.71
C PHE A 380 12.88 -16.85 -49.73
N ASN A 381 12.13 -17.89 -49.34
CA ASN A 381 11.67 -18.89 -50.30
C ASN A 381 10.59 -18.31 -51.26
N ASP A 382 10.40 -18.98 -52.41
CA ASP A 382 9.48 -18.51 -53.45
C ASP A 382 7.99 -18.60 -53.05
N GLY A 383 7.65 -19.38 -52.02
CA GLY A 383 6.31 -19.38 -51.43
C GLY A 383 6.01 -18.05 -50.75
N ILE A 384 6.91 -17.60 -49.86
CA ILE A 384 6.80 -16.32 -49.14
C ILE A 384 6.74 -15.15 -50.14
N LYS A 385 7.62 -15.13 -51.15
CA LYS A 385 7.64 -14.10 -52.21
C LYS A 385 6.31 -13.99 -52.98
N ALA A 386 5.62 -15.12 -53.15
CA ALA A 386 4.38 -15.18 -53.89
C ALA A 386 3.14 -14.79 -53.07
N THR A 387 3.17 -14.92 -51.73
CA THR A 387 1.97 -14.80 -50.88
C THR A 387 2.02 -13.75 -49.76
N ALA A 388 3.21 -13.33 -49.30
CA ALA A 388 3.30 -12.40 -48.17
C ALA A 388 3.15 -10.94 -48.61
N LEU A 389 2.35 -10.17 -47.88
CA LEU A 389 2.26 -8.73 -47.99
C LEU A 389 3.47 -8.11 -47.29
N VAL A 390 4.26 -7.33 -48.04
CA VAL A 390 5.44 -6.64 -47.51
C VAL A 390 5.12 -5.16 -47.33
N THR A 391 5.18 -4.68 -46.09
CA THR A 391 5.02 -3.28 -45.71
C THR A 391 6.40 -2.69 -45.39
N VAL A 392 6.80 -1.61 -46.07
CA VAL A 392 8.08 -0.91 -45.85
C VAL A 392 7.85 0.55 -45.43
N PRO A 393 8.84 1.29 -44.89
CA PRO A 393 8.63 2.69 -44.49
C PRO A 393 8.25 3.59 -45.66
N ALA A 394 7.61 4.72 -45.37
CA ALA A 394 7.15 5.67 -46.38
C ALA A 394 8.29 6.15 -47.30
N GLY A 395 8.14 5.90 -48.61
CA GLY A 395 9.13 6.22 -49.64
C GLY A 395 10.12 5.07 -49.92
N GLY A 396 10.18 4.04 -49.07
CA GLY A 396 11.07 2.90 -49.24
C GLY A 396 10.71 2.01 -50.44
N ARG A 397 9.45 1.99 -50.89
CA ARG A 397 8.94 1.03 -51.88
C ARG A 397 9.81 0.88 -53.13
N GLU A 398 10.27 1.98 -53.73
CA GLU A 398 11.11 1.92 -54.93
C GLU A 398 12.48 1.28 -54.63
N ALA A 399 13.12 1.68 -53.52
CA ALA A 399 14.40 1.13 -53.10
C ALA A 399 14.31 -0.37 -52.77
N TYR A 400 13.35 -0.80 -51.95
CA TYR A 400 13.16 -2.21 -51.64
C TYR A 400 12.79 -3.04 -52.90
N SER A 401 12.05 -2.47 -53.85
CA SER A 401 11.76 -3.12 -55.14
C SER A 401 12.96 -3.27 -56.09
N ALA A 402 14.10 -2.63 -55.78
CA ALA A 402 15.33 -2.71 -56.56
C ALA A 402 16.38 -3.68 -55.96
N VAL A 403 16.20 -4.12 -54.70
CA VAL A 403 17.16 -4.96 -53.98
C VAL A 403 16.92 -6.45 -54.28
N ASP A 404 17.99 -7.21 -54.48
CA ASP A 404 17.93 -8.66 -54.69
C ASP A 404 17.24 -9.38 -53.52
N GLY A 405 16.31 -10.29 -53.84
CA GLY A 405 15.48 -11.01 -52.87
C GLY A 405 14.24 -10.26 -52.37
N TRP A 406 14.23 -8.91 -52.46
CA TRP A 406 13.05 -8.08 -52.15
C TRP A 406 12.26 -7.68 -53.40
N LYS A 407 12.95 -7.49 -54.54
CA LYS A 407 12.36 -7.21 -55.86
C LYS A 407 11.42 -8.28 -56.39
N ASP A 408 11.51 -9.50 -55.86
CA ASP A 408 10.75 -10.67 -56.34
C ASP A 408 9.33 -10.74 -55.75
N PHE A 409 9.00 -9.92 -54.74
CA PHE A 409 7.69 -9.94 -54.08
C PHE A 409 6.59 -9.34 -54.96
N THR A 410 5.48 -10.08 -55.09
CA THR A 410 4.31 -9.64 -55.88
C THR A 410 3.55 -8.48 -55.22
N SER A 411 3.63 -8.34 -53.89
CA SER A 411 2.87 -7.38 -53.09
C SER A 411 3.74 -6.59 -52.11
N LEU A 412 4.54 -5.67 -52.66
CA LEU A 412 5.28 -4.65 -51.90
C LEU A 412 4.45 -3.35 -51.78
N ALA A 413 4.06 -3.00 -50.56
CA ALA A 413 3.20 -1.86 -50.22
C ALA A 413 3.98 -0.71 -49.55
N ASN A 414 3.59 0.53 -49.89
CA ASN A 414 4.00 1.73 -49.18
C ASN A 414 2.81 2.16 -48.28
N PRO A 415 3.00 2.51 -46.99
CA PRO A 415 1.91 2.81 -46.05
C PRO A 415 1.14 4.10 -46.36
N SER A 416 1.47 4.82 -47.43
CA SER A 416 0.77 6.00 -47.93
C SER A 416 -0.56 5.68 -48.62
N GLY A 417 -1.43 4.88 -47.98
CA GLY A 417 -2.70 4.46 -48.61
C GLY A 417 -3.56 3.44 -47.86
N VAL A 418 -3.09 2.84 -46.76
CA VAL A 418 -3.92 2.05 -45.82
C VAL A 418 -3.41 2.34 -44.41
N GLU A 419 -4.32 2.66 -43.50
CA GLU A 419 -3.99 2.95 -42.11
C GLU A 419 -3.90 1.67 -41.27
N LEU A 420 -2.79 1.50 -40.57
CA LEU A 420 -2.84 1.16 -39.15
C LEU A 420 -2.32 2.38 -38.40
N SER A 421 -3.24 3.26 -38.01
CA SER A 421 -2.92 4.38 -37.14
C SER A 421 -2.90 3.88 -35.69
N ILE A 422 -2.04 4.47 -34.85
CA ILE A 422 -1.99 4.15 -33.41
C ILE A 422 -3.26 4.64 -32.68
N ALA A 423 -4.15 5.41 -33.31
CA ALA A 423 -5.40 5.86 -32.70
C ALA A 423 -6.38 4.71 -32.36
N ASP A 424 -6.28 3.55 -33.04
CA ASP A 424 -7.04 2.33 -32.73
C ASP A 424 -6.26 1.36 -31.81
N LEU A 425 -5.07 1.76 -31.34
CA LEU A 425 -4.22 1.02 -30.39
C LEU A 425 -3.93 1.89 -29.17
N THR A 426 -4.94 2.10 -28.32
CA THR A 426 -4.80 2.85 -27.07
C THR A 426 -4.10 1.99 -26.01
N PRO A 427 -2.86 2.31 -25.57
CA PRO A 427 -2.30 1.72 -24.35
C PRO A 427 -3.01 2.28 -23.11
N ASP A 428 -2.98 1.54 -22.00
CA ASP A 428 -3.54 2.04 -20.73
C ASP A 428 -2.61 3.03 -20.01
N ALA A 429 -3.04 3.49 -18.84
CA ALA A 429 -2.45 4.59 -18.08
C ALA A 429 -0.99 4.38 -17.59
N ASN A 430 -0.36 3.24 -17.85
CA ASN A 430 1.09 3.03 -17.60
C ASN A 430 1.90 2.66 -18.85
N GLY A 431 1.30 2.62 -20.05
CA GLY A 431 2.05 2.57 -21.32
C GLY A 431 2.72 1.23 -21.66
N VAL A 432 2.24 0.09 -21.14
CA VAL A 432 2.85 -1.24 -21.36
C VAL A 432 1.82 -2.26 -21.84
N TYR A 433 2.10 -2.92 -22.98
CA TYR A 433 1.43 -4.16 -23.36
C TYR A 433 2.07 -5.33 -22.58
N ALA A 434 1.49 -5.67 -21.43
CA ALA A 434 2.20 -6.39 -20.37
C ALA A 434 2.09 -7.93 -20.43
N ILE A 435 3.21 -8.61 -20.13
CA ILE A 435 3.22 -9.95 -19.50
C ILE A 435 4.47 -10.08 -18.56
N GLY A 436 4.28 -9.95 -17.22
CA GLY A 436 5.35 -10.00 -16.17
C GLY A 436 5.21 -11.20 -15.18
N LEU A 437 5.62 -11.24 -13.88
CA LEU A 437 6.60 -10.53 -12.99
C LEU A 437 6.43 -10.92 -11.45
N LYS A 438 7.46 -11.46 -10.71
CA LYS A 438 7.75 -11.42 -9.19
C LYS A 438 7.35 -12.48 -8.05
N LYS A 439 8.32 -13.35 -7.61
CA LYS A 439 8.72 -13.99 -6.26
C LYS A 439 7.84 -14.28 -4.95
N SER A 440 8.12 -15.42 -4.20
CA SER A 440 7.84 -15.87 -2.74
C SER A 440 6.66 -16.88 -2.37
N TYR A 441 6.44 -17.65 -1.23
CA TYR A 441 6.89 -17.95 0.21
C TYR A 441 6.44 -19.42 0.70
N ALA A 442 6.65 -20.14 1.87
CA ALA A 442 7.57 -20.33 3.07
C ALA A 442 7.11 -21.52 4.08
N LEU A 443 7.92 -22.18 4.99
CA LEU A 443 7.49 -23.20 6.08
C LEU A 443 8.55 -23.69 7.18
N THR A 444 8.13 -24.38 8.30
CA THR A 444 8.92 -25.14 9.38
C THR A 444 8.11 -26.22 10.21
N ALA A 445 8.73 -27.33 10.75
CA ALA A 445 8.52 -28.06 12.07
C ALA A 445 9.02 -29.57 12.06
N THR A 446 9.20 -30.40 13.14
CA THR A 446 9.70 -30.39 14.57
C THR A 446 9.71 -31.88 15.12
N ILE A 447 10.58 -32.32 16.06
CA ILE A 447 10.73 -33.74 16.61
C ILE A 447 11.68 -33.81 17.89
N ASN A 448 11.97 -34.87 18.68
CA ASN A 448 11.24 -35.95 19.44
C ASN A 448 12.16 -36.64 20.56
N ASP A 449 11.65 -37.60 21.36
CA ASP A 449 12.22 -38.31 22.56
C ASP A 449 13.27 -39.46 22.36
N GLU A 450 13.95 -39.85 23.47
CA GLU A 450 14.53 -41.20 23.70
C GLU A 450 13.76 -42.02 24.77
N ASP A 451 13.27 -43.22 24.41
CA ASP A 451 13.54 -44.42 25.22
C ASP A 451 13.59 -45.68 24.31
N THR A 452 14.62 -46.50 24.52
CA THR A 452 14.94 -47.77 23.85
C THR A 452 15.27 -47.78 22.34
N SER A 453 16.48 -48.27 22.05
CA SER A 453 16.86 -49.08 20.87
C SER A 453 17.37 -48.45 19.57
N ALA A 454 17.66 -47.15 19.54
CA ALA A 454 18.82 -46.70 18.75
C ALA A 454 20.09 -47.08 19.52
N LYS A 455 21.11 -47.60 18.84
CA LYS A 455 22.38 -48.00 19.49
C LYS A 455 23.49 -47.01 19.14
N ASN A 456 24.52 -47.07 19.97
CA ASN A 456 25.86 -46.52 19.74
C ASN A 456 25.97 -44.99 19.95
N LEU A 457 25.92 -44.53 21.23
CA LEU A 457 25.55 -43.19 21.75
C LEU A 457 26.51 -42.63 22.89
N THR A 458 26.91 -41.34 22.90
CA THR A 458 27.67 -40.49 23.92
C THR A 458 27.69 -38.99 23.43
N TYR A 459 28.42 -37.98 23.97
CA TYR A 459 28.46 -36.56 23.46
C TYR A 459 29.82 -35.78 23.63
N THR A 460 30.14 -34.71 22.85
CA THR A 460 31.51 -34.04 22.87
C THR A 460 31.71 -32.49 22.58
N ALA A 461 31.08 -31.50 23.27
CA ALA A 461 31.16 -30.04 22.96
C ALA A 461 32.15 -29.02 23.60
N GLY A 462 32.69 -28.15 22.74
CA GLY A 462 33.54 -26.99 23.08
C GLY A 462 33.33 -25.76 22.19
N VAL A 463 32.32 -24.96 22.54
CA VAL A 463 32.15 -23.58 22.08
C VAL A 463 33.40 -22.76 22.23
N SER A 464 33.25 -21.52 21.81
CA SER A 464 34.29 -20.58 21.88
C SER A 464 33.86 -19.09 22.03
N SER A 465 32.82 -18.48 21.39
CA SER A 465 32.35 -17.10 21.81
C SER A 465 30.92 -16.60 21.41
N VAL A 466 29.97 -16.66 22.35
CA VAL A 466 28.94 -15.67 22.75
C VAL A 466 28.94 -15.75 24.27
N LEU A 467 28.96 -14.62 24.97
CA LEU A 467 29.30 -14.56 26.40
C LEU A 467 28.30 -15.18 27.40
N ASN A 468 27.28 -15.93 26.96
CA ASN A 468 26.37 -16.72 27.80
C ASN A 468 25.57 -17.75 26.99
N TYR A 469 25.39 -18.95 27.54
CA TYR A 469 24.43 -19.96 27.13
C TYR A 469 23.78 -20.61 28.37
N ASN A 470 22.57 -21.14 28.23
CA ASN A 470 21.83 -21.77 29.32
C ASN A 470 21.68 -23.30 29.16
N THR A 471 22.52 -24.05 29.89
CA THR A 471 22.58 -25.53 29.95
C THR A 471 21.36 -26.21 30.60
N TYR A 472 20.27 -25.47 30.82
CA TYR A 472 18.99 -25.98 31.33
C TYR A 472 17.83 -25.80 30.33
N ASN A 473 18.00 -24.99 29.27
CA ASN A 473 16.93 -24.75 28.28
C ASN A 473 17.38 -24.30 26.87
N GLY A 474 18.68 -24.22 26.58
CA GLY A 474 19.19 -24.11 25.21
C GLY A 474 18.97 -22.77 24.51
N LYS A 475 19.06 -21.63 25.21
CA LYS A 475 18.72 -20.31 24.64
C LYS A 475 19.78 -19.22 24.80
N VAL A 476 19.89 -18.36 23.79
CA VAL A 476 20.81 -17.20 23.70
C VAL A 476 20.07 -15.89 23.43
N SER A 477 20.77 -14.76 23.61
CA SER A 477 20.26 -13.39 23.49
C SER A 477 21.03 -12.56 22.45
N SER A 478 20.34 -11.68 21.74
CA SER A 478 20.82 -10.98 20.54
C SER A 478 22.04 -10.06 20.75
N GLY A 479 23.14 -10.31 20.02
CA GLY A 479 24.23 -9.33 19.93
C GLY A 479 25.60 -9.82 19.41
N THR A 480 25.75 -9.98 18.09
CA THR A 480 27.01 -9.76 17.32
C THR A 480 28.00 -10.92 17.10
N LYS A 481 27.75 -11.65 16.00
CA LYS A 481 28.71 -12.06 14.95
C LYS A 481 29.34 -13.50 14.95
N GLY A 482 28.44 -14.52 14.84
CA GLY A 482 28.27 -15.98 14.35
C GLY A 482 28.28 -17.39 15.17
N ASP A 483 29.12 -18.41 15.59
CA ASP A 483 30.44 -19.07 15.97
C ASP A 483 30.05 -20.17 17.03
N ALA A 484 29.56 -21.42 16.78
CA ALA A 484 28.54 -22.00 17.70
C ALA A 484 28.07 -23.53 17.79
N TYR A 485 28.72 -24.58 17.26
CA TYR A 485 28.23 -25.96 16.82
C TYR A 485 27.51 -27.09 17.63
N ILE A 486 26.77 -27.97 16.91
CA ILE A 486 26.48 -29.41 17.25
C ILE A 486 27.35 -30.39 16.38
N TYR A 487 27.68 -31.64 16.81
CA TYR A 487 27.96 -32.86 15.95
C TYR A 487 27.03 -34.04 16.29
N VAL A 488 27.16 -35.25 15.67
CA VAL A 488 27.16 -36.62 16.31
C VAL A 488 27.64 -37.89 15.47
N GLU A 489 28.15 -38.99 16.10
CA GLU A 489 28.88 -40.19 15.58
C GLU A 489 28.14 -41.59 15.37
N SER A 490 28.83 -42.76 15.19
CA SER A 490 28.31 -44.17 15.47
C SER A 490 29.36 -45.32 15.81
N SER A 491 29.25 -45.97 17.00
CA SER A 491 30.37 -46.56 17.82
C SER A 491 31.27 -47.61 17.17
N GLU A 492 30.76 -48.30 16.15
CA GLU A 492 31.41 -49.44 15.51
C GLU A 492 32.16 -49.02 14.22
N ASN A 493 32.01 -47.77 13.78
CA ASN A 493 32.64 -47.23 12.57
C ASN A 493 32.99 -45.73 12.71
N PRO A 494 34.27 -45.35 12.94
CA PRO A 494 34.75 -43.96 13.08
C PRO A 494 34.52 -42.99 11.89
N ALA A 495 33.73 -43.37 10.90
CA ALA A 495 33.40 -42.60 9.70
C ALA A 495 31.90 -42.25 9.55
N VAL A 496 31.06 -42.51 10.57
CA VAL A 496 29.61 -42.21 10.51
C VAL A 496 29.32 -40.91 11.28
N ARG A 497 29.20 -39.80 10.55
CA ARG A 497 29.41 -38.43 11.05
C ARG A 497 28.15 -37.50 10.86
N GLY A 498 27.83 -36.54 11.76
CA GLY A 498 26.74 -35.51 11.81
C GLY A 498 27.19 -34.11 12.35
N VAL A 499 26.67 -32.89 11.96
CA VAL A 499 27.10 -31.48 12.37
C VAL A 499 26.17 -30.26 12.06
N LEU A 500 25.97 -29.29 13.00
CA LEU A 500 25.16 -28.04 12.83
C LEU A 500 25.96 -26.71 13.07
N VAL A 501 25.83 -25.59 12.28
CA VAL A 501 26.49 -24.23 12.51
C VAL A 501 25.75 -22.91 12.05
N ALA A 502 26.20 -21.74 12.58
CA ALA A 502 25.54 -20.45 12.92
C ALA A 502 25.97 -19.05 12.27
N LYS A 503 26.18 -18.86 10.96
CA LYS A 503 27.11 -17.83 10.37
C LYS A 503 26.87 -16.26 10.49
N VAL A 504 27.72 -15.47 11.22
CA VAL A 504 27.67 -13.95 11.40
C VAL A 504 29.03 -13.15 11.55
N ALA A 505 29.14 -11.89 11.05
CA ALA A 505 30.30 -11.34 10.27
C ALA A 505 31.25 -10.21 10.83
N PRO A 506 32.18 -9.61 10.01
CA PRO A 506 33.02 -8.44 10.37
C PRO A 506 32.33 -7.05 10.38
N ILE A 507 33.12 -6.00 10.63
CA ILE A 507 32.75 -4.56 10.68
C ILE A 507 33.80 -3.73 9.91
N LYS A 508 33.39 -2.66 9.20
CA LYS A 508 34.26 -1.72 8.47
C LYS A 508 33.85 -0.24 8.61
N PRO A 509 34.73 0.74 8.33
CA PRO A 509 34.35 2.14 8.11
C PRO A 509 33.76 2.37 6.71
N VAL A 510 32.96 3.42 6.54
CA VAL A 510 32.31 3.79 5.28
C VAL A 510 33.30 4.46 4.30
N THR A 511 33.35 3.96 3.06
CA THR A 511 34.23 4.47 1.99
C THR A 511 33.48 5.12 0.82
N SER A 512 32.19 4.78 0.60
CA SER A 512 31.29 5.62 -0.18
C SER A 512 29.85 5.53 0.30
N ILE A 513 29.08 6.55 -0.05
CA ILE A 513 27.64 6.63 0.15
C ILE A 513 27.05 6.96 -1.23
N THR A 514 26.08 6.19 -1.70
CA THR A 514 25.28 6.48 -2.89
C THR A 514 23.80 6.44 -2.51
N LEU A 515 22.93 7.01 -3.35
CA LEU A 515 21.50 7.08 -3.08
C LEU A 515 20.72 6.85 -4.38
N ASP A 516 19.75 5.93 -4.33
CA ASP A 516 18.91 5.61 -5.48
C ASP A 516 18.15 6.85 -5.97
N GLY A 517 18.12 7.06 -7.30
CA GLY A 517 17.51 8.22 -7.93
C GLY A 517 18.39 9.47 -8.05
N VAL A 518 19.59 9.50 -7.44
CA VAL A 518 20.55 10.59 -7.66
C VAL A 518 21.23 10.40 -9.03
N VAL A 519 20.92 11.27 -9.99
CA VAL A 519 21.52 11.27 -11.34
C VAL A 519 22.39 12.52 -11.48
N ASP A 520 23.64 12.36 -11.90
CA ASP A 520 24.64 13.44 -12.04
C ASP A 520 24.79 14.34 -10.78
N GLY A 521 24.59 13.75 -9.59
CA GLY A 521 24.62 14.46 -8.31
C GLY A 521 23.36 15.24 -7.98
N VAL A 522 22.26 15.03 -8.72
CA VAL A 522 20.96 15.70 -8.53
C VAL A 522 19.87 14.67 -8.21
N LEU A 523 19.09 14.94 -7.16
CA LEU A 523 17.86 14.22 -6.83
C LEU A 523 16.68 15.15 -7.13
N ARG A 524 15.83 14.78 -8.10
CA ARG A 524 14.59 15.52 -8.40
C ARG A 524 13.45 14.87 -7.64
N VAL A 525 12.73 15.66 -6.85
CA VAL A 525 11.64 15.19 -6.00
C VAL A 525 10.47 16.16 -6.13
N PRO A 526 9.24 15.71 -6.41
CA PRO A 526 8.11 16.64 -6.52
C PRO A 526 7.78 17.28 -5.17
N TYR A 527 7.22 18.48 -5.20
CA TYR A 527 6.70 19.18 -4.04
C TYR A 527 5.76 18.31 -3.20
N ASN A 528 5.83 18.48 -1.88
CA ASN A 528 4.98 17.81 -0.90
C ASN A 528 5.05 16.27 -0.97
N SER A 529 6.21 15.72 -1.33
CA SER A 529 6.43 14.28 -1.45
C SER A 529 7.23 13.75 -0.28
N MET A 530 7.03 12.47 0.04
CA MET A 530 7.92 11.70 0.91
C MET A 530 8.54 10.59 0.07
N ILE A 531 9.87 10.43 0.11
CA ILE A 531 10.58 9.33 -0.56
C ILE A 531 11.51 8.62 0.41
N ALA A 532 11.61 7.30 0.26
CA ALA A 532 12.54 6.47 1.01
C ALA A 532 13.97 6.69 0.49
N ALA A 533 14.62 7.74 0.98
CA ALA A 533 15.96 8.17 0.62
C ALA A 533 17.02 7.27 1.28
N ASN A 534 17.02 5.98 0.93
CA ASN A 534 17.88 4.95 1.49
C ASN A 534 19.28 4.99 0.88
N PRO A 535 20.31 5.36 1.66
CA PRO A 535 21.67 5.34 1.16
C PRO A 535 22.17 3.89 1.03
N VAL A 536 22.72 3.57 -0.14
CA VAL A 536 23.58 2.41 -0.34
C VAL A 536 24.96 2.78 0.19
N ILE A 537 25.56 1.89 0.97
CA ILE A 537 26.79 2.12 1.72
C ILE A 537 27.85 1.15 1.22
N GLU A 538 28.98 1.66 0.74
CA GLU A 538 30.17 0.85 0.53
C GLU A 538 31.19 1.10 1.65
N PRO A 539 31.90 0.06 2.12
CA PRO A 539 31.63 -1.35 1.87
C PRO A 539 30.29 -1.79 2.51
N ALA A 540 29.56 -2.72 1.87
CA ALA A 540 28.24 -3.15 2.36
C ALA A 540 28.21 -3.66 3.82
N ASP A 541 29.33 -4.12 4.38
CA ASP A 541 29.50 -4.55 5.77
C ASP A 541 30.05 -3.46 6.72
N ALA A 542 30.01 -2.19 6.31
CA ALA A 542 30.34 -1.06 7.19
C ALA A 542 29.35 -0.95 8.37
N ASP A 543 29.88 -0.68 9.57
CA ASP A 543 29.10 -0.47 10.80
C ASP A 543 28.75 1.01 10.96
N LEU A 544 27.89 1.49 10.06
CA LEU A 544 27.33 2.81 10.19
C LEU A 544 26.26 2.82 11.28
N THR A 545 26.68 3.21 12.48
CA THR A 545 25.81 3.41 13.64
C THR A 545 24.83 4.57 13.44
N ASP A 546 25.24 5.63 12.73
CA ASP A 546 24.35 6.73 12.32
C ASP A 546 24.86 7.52 11.09
N PHE A 547 23.97 8.30 10.47
CA PHE A 547 24.39 9.41 9.60
C PHE A 547 24.15 10.76 10.30
N THR A 548 25.12 11.67 10.21
CA THR A 548 24.85 13.09 10.37
C THR A 548 24.38 13.63 9.03
N ILE A 549 23.08 13.88 8.89
CA ILE A 549 22.50 14.48 7.69
C ILE A 549 22.40 15.98 7.90
N SER A 550 23.07 16.76 7.04
CA SER A 550 22.95 18.21 7.00
C SER A 550 22.26 18.64 5.71
N ILE A 551 21.17 19.40 5.85
CA ILE A 551 20.41 20.00 4.77
C ILE A 551 20.77 21.49 4.75
N GLU A 552 21.18 22.02 3.60
CA GLU A 552 21.69 23.40 3.50
C GLU A 552 20.60 24.45 3.77
N ASP A 553 19.39 24.24 3.23
CA ASP A 553 18.17 24.91 3.65
C ASP A 553 17.20 23.89 4.29
N PRO A 554 17.18 23.73 5.63
CA PRO A 554 16.28 22.79 6.30
C PRO A 554 14.80 23.20 6.21
N THR A 555 14.46 24.37 5.66
CA THR A 555 13.07 24.72 5.32
C THR A 555 12.60 24.08 4.00
N MET A 556 13.52 23.49 3.22
CA MET A 556 13.18 22.76 2.00
C MET A 556 12.65 21.35 2.28
N CYS A 557 13.20 20.67 3.28
CA CYS A 557 12.86 19.28 3.60
C CYS A 557 13.32 18.85 5.00
N THR A 558 12.67 17.81 5.55
CA THR A 558 13.23 16.95 6.60
C THR A 558 13.82 15.70 5.98
N ILE A 559 14.80 15.10 6.67
CA ILE A 559 15.05 13.66 6.57
C ILE A 559 14.90 13.06 7.97
N TYR A 560 13.94 12.17 8.16
CA TYR A 560 13.78 11.42 9.40
C TYR A 560 14.40 10.02 9.29
N ALA A 561 15.00 9.54 10.39
CA ALA A 561 15.53 8.19 10.51
C ALA A 561 14.51 7.32 11.25
N ALA A 562 13.87 6.36 10.56
CA ALA A 562 12.70 5.62 11.02
C ALA A 562 12.99 4.52 12.09
N LYS A 563 13.69 4.90 13.17
CA LYS A 563 14.24 3.99 14.20
C LYS A 563 13.21 3.44 15.19
N ALA A 564 12.07 4.11 15.36
CA ALA A 564 11.22 3.96 16.54
C ALA A 564 10.42 2.64 16.65
N PHE A 565 10.15 1.93 15.54
CA PHE A 565 9.26 0.75 15.53
C PHE A 565 9.93 -0.56 15.10
N ASN A 566 11.18 -0.51 14.63
CA ASN A 566 12.04 -1.68 14.50
C ASN A 566 13.51 -1.25 14.63
N PRO A 567 14.18 -1.52 15.77
CA PRO A 567 15.56 -1.08 16.03
C PRO A 567 16.62 -1.63 15.06
N THR A 568 16.26 -2.53 14.14
CA THR A 568 17.22 -3.24 13.25
C THR A 568 17.31 -2.66 11.83
N ARG A 569 16.56 -1.59 11.50
CA ARG A 569 16.55 -1.00 10.15
C ARG A 569 16.51 0.53 10.16
N ASN A 570 17.69 1.14 10.00
CA ASN A 570 17.81 2.55 9.63
C ASN A 570 17.40 2.74 8.16
N PHE A 571 16.14 3.09 7.91
CA PHE A 571 15.72 3.71 6.65
C PHE A 571 15.45 5.20 6.86
N TYR A 572 15.65 5.99 5.81
CA TYR A 572 15.61 7.44 5.86
C TYR A 572 14.50 7.96 4.93
N GLU A 573 13.66 8.85 5.45
CA GLU A 573 12.51 9.39 4.73
C GLU A 573 12.71 10.88 4.48
N LEU A 574 12.98 11.23 3.23
CA LEU A 574 13.09 12.62 2.77
C LEU A 574 11.69 13.15 2.49
N THR A 575 11.23 14.14 3.24
CA THR A 575 9.94 14.83 3.02
C THR A 575 10.18 16.26 2.58
N THR A 576 9.57 16.69 1.46
CA THR A 576 9.75 18.03 0.88
C THR A 576 8.60 18.99 1.23
N PHE A 577 8.93 20.25 1.54
CA PHE A 577 7.96 21.25 2.06
C PHE A 577 7.90 22.57 1.29
N LYS A 578 8.86 22.82 0.39
CA LYS A 578 9.09 24.13 -0.25
C LYS A 578 9.76 23.94 -1.61
N LEU A 579 9.47 24.81 -2.57
CA LEU A 579 10.01 24.76 -3.94
C LEU A 579 11.41 25.38 -4.03
N GLY A 580 12.25 24.84 -4.92
CA GLY A 580 13.61 25.35 -5.15
C GLY A 580 14.68 24.26 -5.07
N GLU A 581 15.91 24.64 -4.73
CA GLU A 581 17.07 23.75 -4.67
C GLU A 581 17.79 23.89 -3.31
N THR A 582 18.22 22.76 -2.73
CA THR A 582 19.11 22.72 -1.56
C THR A 582 20.13 21.60 -1.76
N ASN A 583 21.35 21.75 -1.24
CA ASN A 583 22.19 20.58 -1.06
C ASN A 583 21.72 19.76 0.16
N VAL A 584 21.83 18.45 0.05
CA VAL A 584 21.64 17.48 1.14
C VAL A 584 22.92 16.67 1.24
N THR A 585 23.53 16.67 2.43
CA THR A 585 24.78 15.96 2.69
C THR A 585 24.57 14.88 3.75
N TYR A 586 24.66 13.61 3.35
CA TYR A 586 24.78 12.48 4.25
C TYR A 586 26.25 12.34 4.64
N THR A 587 26.59 12.60 5.91
CA THR A 587 27.92 12.37 6.47
C THR A 587 27.89 11.12 7.34
N ALA A 588 28.82 10.19 7.13
CA ALA A 588 28.92 9.01 7.99
C ALA A 588 29.36 9.40 9.42
N ALA A 589 28.60 8.99 10.45
CA ALA A 589 28.90 9.31 11.85
C ALA A 589 29.93 8.34 12.48
N ASP A 590 30.47 7.39 11.70
CA ASP A 590 31.52 6.45 12.10
C ASP A 590 32.92 7.10 12.27
N GLY A 591 33.04 8.39 11.92
CA GLY A 591 34.30 9.14 11.97
C GLY A 591 35.17 8.99 10.72
N SER A 592 34.72 8.29 9.67
CA SER A 592 35.41 8.20 8.38
C SER A 592 35.54 9.56 7.67
N GLY A 593 34.58 10.46 7.90
CA GLY A 593 34.43 11.71 7.15
C GLY A 593 33.88 11.52 5.74
N THR A 594 33.46 10.31 5.36
CA THR A 594 32.85 10.04 4.04
C THR A 594 31.51 10.76 3.93
N GLN A 595 31.29 11.43 2.79
CA GLN A 595 30.09 12.21 2.51
C GLN A 595 29.51 11.91 1.13
N LEU A 596 28.19 11.80 1.04
CA LEU A 596 27.44 12.03 -0.20
C LEU A 596 26.76 13.40 -0.08
N THR A 597 27.17 14.34 -0.92
CA THR A 597 26.40 15.56 -1.16
C THR A 597 25.70 15.43 -2.51
N PHE A 598 24.39 15.65 -2.53
CA PHE A 598 23.61 15.80 -3.76
C PHE A 598 22.77 17.06 -3.69
N LYS A 599 22.47 17.66 -4.85
CA LYS A 599 21.47 18.71 -4.96
C LYS A 599 20.09 18.07 -4.96
N LEU A 600 19.30 18.34 -3.94
CA LEU A 600 17.85 18.15 -3.99
C LEU A 600 17.23 19.30 -4.78
N VAL A 601 16.53 18.99 -5.87
CA VAL A 601 15.63 19.92 -6.54
C VAL A 601 14.22 19.52 -6.15
N VAL A 602 13.53 20.41 -5.44
CA VAL A 602 12.10 20.26 -5.18
C VAL A 602 11.34 20.97 -6.28
N GLU A 603 10.97 20.18 -7.28
CA GLU A 603 10.21 20.62 -8.45
C GLU A 603 8.74 20.75 -8.07
N ASP A 604 8.01 21.70 -8.66
CA ASP A 604 6.57 21.73 -8.42
C ASP A 604 5.90 20.54 -9.11
N ARG A 605 4.84 20.01 -8.51
CA ARG A 605 3.91 19.16 -9.26
C ARG A 605 3.10 20.07 -10.18
N ASP A 606 2.67 19.56 -11.32
CA ASP A 606 1.72 20.30 -12.17
C ASP A 606 0.42 20.56 -11.40
N ARG A 607 0.28 21.78 -10.84
CA ARG A 607 -0.90 22.21 -10.07
C ARG A 607 -2.06 22.64 -10.98
N GLU A 608 -1.97 22.35 -12.28
CA GLU A 608 -2.81 22.95 -13.33
C GLU A 608 -4.31 22.68 -13.15
N THR A 609 -4.69 21.62 -12.43
CA THR A 609 -6.08 21.32 -12.06
C THR A 609 -6.39 21.86 -10.65
N PRO A 610 -7.25 22.88 -10.50
CA PRO A 610 -7.84 23.24 -9.21
C PRO A 610 -8.62 22.05 -8.63
N ILE A 611 -8.59 21.88 -7.31
CA ILE A 611 -9.41 20.87 -6.62
C ILE A 611 -10.66 21.56 -6.09
N ASP A 612 -11.82 21.01 -6.43
CA ASP A 612 -13.09 21.42 -5.84
C ASP A 612 -13.30 20.64 -4.54
N TYR A 613 -12.92 21.26 -3.43
CA TYR A 613 -13.01 20.64 -2.09
C TYR A 613 -14.44 20.37 -1.61
N THR A 614 -15.47 20.79 -2.36
CA THR A 614 -16.86 20.40 -2.08
C THR A 614 -17.23 19.04 -2.67
N LYS A 615 -16.47 18.50 -3.64
CA LYS A 615 -16.80 17.27 -4.40
C LYS A 615 -15.97 16.06 -3.97
N GLY A 616 -16.12 15.71 -2.70
CA GLY A 616 -15.44 14.58 -2.09
C GLY A 616 -15.35 14.71 -0.59
N MET A 617 -14.29 14.17 -0.01
CA MET A 617 -14.06 14.12 1.44
C MET A 617 -12.60 14.40 1.76
N PHE A 618 -12.36 14.93 2.94
CA PHE A 618 -11.03 14.98 3.51
C PHE A 618 -10.71 13.70 4.28
N TRP A 619 -9.42 13.38 4.41
CA TRP A 619 -8.95 12.34 5.33
C TRP A 619 -7.81 12.88 6.19
N LEU A 620 -8.08 13.11 7.46
CA LEU A 620 -7.09 13.59 8.42
C LEU A 620 -6.04 12.49 8.66
N ASN A 621 -4.77 12.83 8.57
CA ASN A 621 -3.67 11.95 8.95
C ASN A 621 -3.22 12.32 10.37
N GLU A 622 -2.88 11.32 11.18
CA GLU A 622 -2.49 11.53 12.57
C GLU A 622 -1.11 12.20 12.69
N GLU A 623 -0.18 11.88 11.80
CA GLU A 623 1.21 12.39 11.81
C GLU A 623 1.91 12.31 13.17
N TRP A 624 2.35 11.09 13.47
CA TRP A 624 3.45 10.81 14.39
C TRP A 624 4.63 10.11 13.72
N PHE A 625 4.38 9.34 12.65
CA PHE A 625 5.44 8.69 11.87
C PHE A 625 6.16 9.71 10.97
N GLY A 626 7.49 9.77 11.07
CA GLY A 626 8.31 10.78 10.39
C GLY A 626 8.60 12.05 11.20
N HIS A 627 8.07 12.18 12.43
CA HIS A 627 8.22 13.37 13.28
C HIS A 627 7.86 14.69 12.56
N CYS A 628 6.74 14.67 11.84
CA CYS A 628 6.22 15.84 11.14
C CYS A 628 4.85 16.25 11.69
N SER A 629 4.54 17.54 11.54
CA SER A 629 3.30 18.16 11.96
C SER A 629 2.13 17.79 11.01
N GLY A 630 0.92 17.74 11.57
CA GLY A 630 -0.30 17.13 10.99
C GLY A 630 -0.64 17.50 9.56
N SER A 631 -1.25 16.56 8.83
CA SER A 631 -1.67 16.77 7.43
C SER A 631 -3.06 16.16 7.15
N ILE A 632 -3.57 16.42 5.95
CA ILE A 632 -4.89 15.96 5.50
C ILE A 632 -4.85 15.65 4.00
N ASN A 633 -5.46 14.54 3.60
CA ASN A 633 -5.66 14.14 2.21
C ASN A 633 -7.05 14.57 1.73
N PHE A 634 -7.30 14.48 0.43
CA PHE A 634 -8.62 14.56 -0.17
C PHE A 634 -8.86 13.33 -1.04
N VAL A 635 -10.10 12.83 -1.04
CA VAL A 635 -10.59 11.80 -1.97
C VAL A 635 -11.81 12.38 -2.66
N GLY A 636 -11.76 12.55 -3.97
CA GLY A 636 -12.89 12.99 -4.78
C GLY A 636 -14.03 11.96 -4.77
N ASP A 637 -15.24 12.39 -5.13
CA ASP A 637 -16.39 11.46 -5.21
C ASP A 637 -16.19 10.33 -6.24
N ASP A 638 -15.33 10.56 -7.23
CA ASP A 638 -14.82 9.63 -8.25
C ASP A 638 -13.73 8.67 -7.74
N TYR A 639 -13.38 8.76 -6.45
CA TYR A 639 -12.27 8.09 -5.77
C TYR A 639 -10.86 8.59 -6.15
N THR A 640 -10.72 9.77 -6.78
CA THR A 640 -9.41 10.37 -7.07
C THR A 640 -8.73 10.83 -5.78
N PHE A 641 -7.62 10.17 -5.42
CA PHE A 641 -6.85 10.46 -4.19
C PHE A 641 -5.80 11.56 -4.40
N THR A 642 -5.80 12.59 -3.55
CA THR A 642 -4.74 13.60 -3.44
C THR A 642 -4.24 13.70 -2.01
N GLY A 643 -2.96 13.39 -1.78
CA GLY A 643 -2.34 13.54 -0.45
C GLY A 643 -2.03 15.00 -0.09
N LYS A 644 -1.96 15.30 1.22
CA LYS A 644 -1.40 16.55 1.79
C LYS A 644 -2.00 17.86 1.26
N VAL A 645 -3.30 17.91 1.02
CA VAL A 645 -3.96 19.06 0.37
C VAL A 645 -3.88 20.37 1.16
N TYR A 646 -3.75 20.33 2.49
CA TYR A 646 -3.57 21.56 3.28
C TYR A 646 -2.23 22.27 2.97
N GLU A 647 -1.14 21.53 2.84
CA GLU A 647 0.20 22.05 2.53
C GLU A 647 0.39 22.32 1.01
N ARG A 648 -0.50 21.80 0.16
CA ARG A 648 -0.67 22.27 -1.23
C ARG A 648 -1.17 23.71 -1.26
N GLU A 649 -2.20 24.00 -0.46
CA GLU A 649 -2.88 25.29 -0.44
C GLU A 649 -2.25 26.32 0.51
N ASN A 650 -1.53 25.88 1.53
CA ASN A 650 -0.76 26.71 2.45
C ASN A 650 0.70 26.22 2.40
N PRO A 651 1.51 26.66 1.42
CA PRO A 651 2.86 26.16 1.29
C PRO A 651 3.68 26.34 2.56
N PHE A 652 4.48 25.33 2.91
CA PHE A 652 5.29 25.26 4.12
C PHE A 652 4.50 25.28 5.45
N GLN A 653 3.18 25.03 5.44
CA GLN A 653 2.33 24.99 6.64
C GLN A 653 1.62 23.65 6.83
N ALA A 654 1.37 23.29 8.10
CA ALA A 654 0.78 22.04 8.54
C ALA A 654 -0.12 22.25 9.77
N PHE A 655 -0.76 21.20 10.28
CA PHE A 655 -1.49 21.19 11.56
C PHE A 655 -0.56 20.78 12.72
N GLY A 656 -1.09 20.58 13.93
CA GLY A 656 -0.32 20.04 15.06
C GLY A 656 -0.02 18.53 14.94
N ALA A 657 0.85 18.02 15.80
CA ALA A 657 1.24 16.60 15.81
C ALA A 657 0.24 15.74 16.61
N THR A 658 0.10 14.48 16.18
CA THR A 658 -1.03 13.61 16.56
C THR A 658 -2.38 14.33 16.34
N SER A 659 -2.66 14.63 15.07
CA SER A 659 -3.93 15.21 14.58
C SER A 659 -5.01 14.15 14.51
N GLN A 660 -5.72 13.96 15.63
CA GLN A 660 -6.59 12.80 15.84
C GLN A 660 -8.09 13.07 15.54
N PHE A 661 -8.50 14.34 15.41
CA PHE A 661 -9.90 14.73 15.16
C PHE A 661 -9.97 15.98 14.28
N ALA A 662 -10.96 16.06 13.38
CA ALA A 662 -11.32 17.28 12.68
C ALA A 662 -12.81 17.29 12.29
N THR A 663 -13.36 18.48 12.06
CA THR A 663 -14.76 18.69 11.64
C THR A 663 -14.87 19.87 10.69
N VAL A 664 -15.92 19.91 9.88
CA VAL A 664 -16.29 21.06 9.04
C VAL A 664 -17.63 21.64 9.50
N TYR A 665 -17.67 22.94 9.75
CA TYR A 665 -18.85 23.68 10.21
C TYR A 665 -18.68 25.17 9.88
N ALA A 666 -19.70 25.85 9.35
CA ALA A 666 -19.69 27.26 8.93
C ALA A 666 -18.53 27.61 7.96
N ASP A 667 -18.29 26.79 6.94
CA ASP A 667 -17.11 26.86 6.06
C ASP A 667 -15.75 26.81 6.79
N ARG A 668 -15.69 26.27 8.02
CA ARG A 668 -14.45 26.10 8.77
C ARG A 668 -14.08 24.64 8.94
N LEU A 669 -12.95 24.25 8.34
CA LEU A 669 -12.23 23.06 8.75
C LEU A 669 -11.53 23.37 10.08
N VAL A 670 -11.99 22.73 11.16
CA VAL A 670 -11.37 22.81 12.49
C VAL A 670 -10.65 21.50 12.78
N VAL A 671 -9.32 21.55 12.85
CA VAL A 671 -8.46 20.41 13.17
C VAL A 671 -8.04 20.48 14.63
N MET A 672 -8.17 19.36 15.34
CA MET A 672 -7.81 19.16 16.75
C MET A 672 -6.63 18.19 16.85
N SER A 673 -5.49 18.72 17.25
CA SER A 673 -4.25 17.99 17.45
C SER A 673 -3.93 17.86 18.94
N LYS A 674 -3.28 16.76 19.30
CA LYS A 674 -2.77 16.55 20.66
C LYS A 674 -1.72 17.62 21.00
N GLN A 675 -0.75 17.84 20.13
CA GLN A 675 0.40 18.72 20.36
C GLN A 675 0.46 19.84 19.30
N PRO A 676 1.03 21.02 19.62
CA PRO A 676 1.02 22.17 18.72
C PRO A 676 1.91 22.03 17.49
N ARG A 677 2.88 21.13 17.57
CA ARG A 677 3.79 20.65 16.52
C ARG A 677 4.53 19.43 17.05
N ASP A 678 5.16 18.64 16.19
CA ASP A 678 6.16 17.68 16.64
C ASP A 678 7.45 18.42 17.04
N GLY A 679 8.22 17.86 17.99
CA GLY A 679 9.52 18.40 18.39
C GLY A 679 10.64 18.14 17.37
N GLY A 680 10.44 17.20 16.44
CA GLY A 680 11.36 16.86 15.36
C GLY A 680 11.03 17.49 13.99
N ASP A 681 9.92 18.22 13.87
CA ASP A 681 9.57 18.89 12.62
C ASP A 681 10.48 20.12 12.41
N LEU A 682 11.38 20.03 11.43
CA LEU A 682 12.38 21.07 11.16
C LEU A 682 11.79 22.35 10.55
N ARG A 683 10.50 22.35 10.14
CA ARG A 683 9.73 23.58 9.86
C ARG A 683 9.49 24.41 11.12
N GLY A 684 9.63 23.80 12.31
CA GLY A 684 9.66 24.47 13.60
C GLY A 684 8.40 25.30 13.90
N THR A 685 8.60 26.55 14.31
CA THR A 685 7.50 27.50 14.53
C THR A 685 6.89 28.04 13.24
N GLU A 686 7.59 27.95 12.11
CA GLU A 686 7.18 28.58 10.85
C GLU A 686 6.08 27.81 10.13
N ALA A 687 5.95 26.50 10.39
CA ALA A 687 4.77 25.71 10.01
C ALA A 687 3.45 26.28 10.59
N GLY A 688 3.53 26.98 11.73
CA GLY A 688 2.42 27.69 12.36
C GLY A 688 1.20 26.81 12.67
N GLY A 689 1.45 25.60 13.18
CA GLY A 689 0.51 24.47 13.09
C GLY A 689 -0.49 24.24 14.24
N GLY A 690 -0.31 24.80 15.44
CA GLY A 690 -1.30 24.81 16.53
C GLY A 690 -1.74 23.45 17.10
N ARG A 691 -2.23 23.42 18.36
CA ARG A 691 -3.08 22.30 18.84
C ARG A 691 -4.47 22.35 18.21
N VAL A 692 -4.87 23.52 17.75
CA VAL A 692 -6.10 23.75 17.02
C VAL A 692 -5.78 24.64 15.83
N VAL A 693 -6.25 24.25 14.64
CA VAL A 693 -6.21 25.07 13.44
C VAL A 693 -7.61 25.25 12.91
N ILE A 694 -7.91 26.49 12.50
CA ILE A 694 -9.13 26.84 11.80
C ILE A 694 -8.72 27.32 10.41
N ALA A 695 -9.25 26.68 9.38
CA ALA A 695 -9.01 26.99 7.99
C ALA A 695 -10.35 27.09 7.24
N ASP A 696 -10.37 27.87 6.15
CA ASP A 696 -11.52 27.91 5.25
C ASP A 696 -11.69 26.54 4.56
N ALA A 697 -12.87 25.91 4.64
CA ALA A 697 -13.07 24.55 4.15
C ALA A 697 -13.04 24.44 2.61
N LYS A 698 -13.44 25.50 1.90
CA LYS A 698 -13.56 25.55 0.44
C LYS A 698 -12.23 25.87 -0.26
N THR A 699 -11.29 26.53 0.43
CA THR A 699 -9.99 26.96 -0.11
C THR A 699 -8.77 26.46 0.68
N LEU A 700 -9.01 25.78 1.80
CA LEU A 700 -8.04 25.33 2.81
C LEU A 700 -7.17 26.42 3.45
N LYS A 701 -7.36 27.71 3.14
CA LYS A 701 -6.47 28.78 3.65
C LYS A 701 -6.62 28.95 5.16
N LYS A 702 -5.50 29.07 5.89
CA LYS A 702 -5.48 29.23 7.35
C LYS A 702 -6.14 30.55 7.80
N ILE A 703 -7.00 30.47 8.80
CA ILE A 703 -7.71 31.60 9.43
C ILE A 703 -7.17 31.87 10.85
N ALA A 704 -6.96 30.81 11.64
CA ALA A 704 -6.43 30.89 13.00
C ALA A 704 -5.65 29.62 13.38
N ALA A 705 -4.75 29.73 14.36
CA ALA A 705 -4.08 28.60 15.00
C ALA A 705 -3.77 28.93 16.48
N PHE A 706 -3.86 27.92 17.36
CA PHE A 706 -3.65 28.10 18.79
C PHE A 706 -2.75 27.00 19.38
N ASP A 707 -1.59 27.36 19.93
CA ASP A 707 -0.65 26.40 20.53
C ASP A 707 -1.11 25.87 21.90
N GLU A 708 -1.93 26.63 22.64
CA GLU A 708 -2.35 26.30 24.01
C GLU A 708 -3.85 26.50 24.22
N ILE A 709 -4.51 25.44 24.71
CA ILE A 709 -5.97 25.36 24.93
C ILE A 709 -6.37 24.87 26.32
N GLY A 710 -5.40 24.52 27.18
CA GLY A 710 -5.61 23.92 28.52
C GLY A 710 -5.04 22.50 28.68
N GLY A 711 -4.74 21.82 27.57
CA GLY A 711 -4.12 20.50 27.54
C GLY A 711 -3.99 19.96 26.12
N ASP A 712 -3.73 18.67 25.99
CA ASP A 712 -3.79 17.99 24.69
C ASP A 712 -5.23 18.04 24.13
N GLY A 713 -5.42 18.43 22.87
CA GLY A 713 -6.74 18.45 22.22
C GLY A 713 -7.43 17.09 22.23
N ARG A 714 -8.76 17.07 22.16
CA ARG A 714 -9.58 15.85 22.11
C ARG A 714 -10.53 15.87 20.90
N ALA A 715 -11.60 16.66 20.94
CA ALA A 715 -12.56 16.83 19.84
C ALA A 715 -13.09 18.28 19.77
N ALA A 716 -13.88 18.61 18.75
CA ALA A 716 -14.51 19.92 18.61
C ALA A 716 -15.91 19.82 17.99
N CYS A 717 -16.81 20.72 18.38
CA CYS A 717 -18.07 20.96 17.67
C CYS A 717 -18.32 22.45 17.47
N GLY A 718 -19.02 22.79 16.38
CA GLY A 718 -19.64 24.10 16.23
C GLY A 718 -20.92 24.16 17.06
N VAL A 719 -21.15 25.32 17.69
CA VAL A 719 -22.34 25.60 18.52
C VAL A 719 -23.07 26.88 18.09
N ALA A 720 -22.42 27.72 17.29
CA ALA A 720 -23.02 28.82 16.52
C ALA A 720 -22.10 29.14 15.32
N PRO A 721 -22.55 29.86 14.26
CA PRO A 721 -21.71 30.21 13.11
C PRO A 721 -20.35 30.85 13.44
N ASP A 722 -20.29 31.54 14.57
CA ASP A 722 -19.13 32.25 15.11
C ASP A 722 -18.46 31.54 16.31
N LYS A 723 -18.97 30.39 16.77
CA LYS A 723 -18.56 29.77 18.05
C LYS A 723 -18.38 28.25 18.00
N PHE A 724 -17.27 27.80 18.56
CA PHE A 724 -16.89 26.40 18.72
C PHE A 724 -16.65 26.04 20.18
N TYR A 725 -16.98 24.81 20.56
CA TYR A 725 -16.48 24.18 21.79
C TYR A 725 -15.36 23.21 21.45
N LEU A 726 -14.25 23.31 22.18
CA LEU A 726 -13.03 22.55 21.98
C LEU A 726 -12.79 21.71 23.25
N THR A 727 -12.91 20.38 23.17
CA THR A 727 -12.53 19.52 24.29
C THR A 727 -11.03 19.28 24.28
N HIS A 728 -10.43 19.30 25.47
CA HIS A 728 -9.03 18.94 25.70
C HIS A 728 -8.94 18.03 26.93
N ALA A 729 -7.77 17.45 27.17
CA ALA A 729 -7.58 16.37 28.13
C ALA A 729 -8.14 16.62 29.56
N SER A 730 -8.30 17.88 29.99
CA SER A 730 -8.77 18.25 31.32
C SER A 730 -10.04 19.13 31.37
N GLY A 731 -10.64 19.53 30.24
CA GLY A 731 -11.80 20.42 30.22
C GLY A 731 -12.37 20.78 28.83
N VAL A 732 -13.23 21.79 28.79
CA VAL A 732 -13.87 22.31 27.56
C VAL A 732 -13.61 23.81 27.46
N ARG A 733 -13.00 24.22 26.35
CA ARG A 733 -12.62 25.61 26.04
C ARG A 733 -13.56 26.16 24.96
N VAL A 734 -14.01 27.40 25.12
CA VAL A 734 -14.79 28.11 24.08
C VAL A 734 -13.85 28.85 23.14
N CYS A 735 -14.16 28.81 21.83
CA CYS A 735 -13.48 29.55 20.78
C CYS A 735 -14.52 30.36 19.99
N ARG A 736 -14.25 31.64 19.73
CA ARG A 736 -15.20 32.61 19.15
C ARG A 736 -14.54 33.41 18.03
N ALA A 737 -15.28 33.78 17.00
CA ALA A 737 -14.80 34.70 15.97
C ALA A 737 -14.58 36.12 16.55
N GLN A 738 -13.56 36.81 16.05
CA GLN A 738 -13.24 38.20 16.37
C GLN A 738 -12.78 38.89 15.08
N GLY A 739 -13.73 39.45 14.33
CA GLY A 739 -13.48 39.88 12.96
C GLY A 739 -13.15 38.67 12.07
N ASP A 740 -12.13 38.81 11.22
CA ASP A 740 -11.73 37.79 10.24
C ASP A 740 -10.87 36.64 10.81
N THR A 741 -10.81 36.49 12.14
CA THR A 741 -10.06 35.43 12.83
C THR A 741 -10.81 34.94 14.08
N TYR A 742 -10.19 34.07 14.89
CA TYR A 742 -10.79 33.49 16.09
C TYR A 742 -9.94 33.76 17.35
N VAL A 743 -10.57 33.71 18.52
CA VAL A 743 -9.95 33.84 19.85
C VAL A 743 -10.50 32.79 20.81
N LEU A 744 -9.68 32.42 21.81
CA LEU A 744 -10.08 31.52 22.89
C LEU A 744 -10.53 32.29 24.13
N ASP A 745 -11.53 31.79 24.82
CA ASP A 745 -11.92 32.28 26.14
C ASP A 745 -10.79 32.05 27.17
N ALA A 746 -10.66 32.95 28.15
CA ALA A 746 -9.54 32.94 29.10
C ALA A 746 -9.53 31.71 30.03
N ALA A 747 -10.68 31.07 30.25
CA ALA A 747 -10.84 29.89 31.11
C ALA A 747 -11.70 28.81 30.42
N ASP A 748 -11.66 27.60 30.98
CA ASP A 748 -12.57 26.51 30.60
C ASP A 748 -13.96 26.69 31.24
N ILE A 749 -14.96 26.01 30.68
CA ILE A 749 -16.34 26.02 31.19
C ILE A 749 -16.36 25.47 32.63
N ALA A 750 -16.71 26.34 33.58
CA ALA A 750 -16.67 26.03 35.00
C ALA A 750 -17.65 24.90 35.35
N GLY A 751 -17.17 23.91 36.11
CA GLY A 751 -17.93 22.72 36.52
C GLY A 751 -17.51 21.43 35.80
N ILE A 752 -16.77 21.51 34.70
CA ILE A 752 -16.24 20.36 33.97
C ILE A 752 -14.73 20.27 34.17
N GLY A 753 -14.21 19.06 34.43
CA GLY A 753 -12.77 18.81 34.47
C GLY A 753 -12.36 17.69 35.42
N GLY A 754 -11.17 17.81 36.01
CA GLY A 754 -10.54 16.70 36.76
C GLY A 754 -9.91 15.63 35.87
N GLY A 755 -9.84 15.88 34.56
CA GLY A 755 -9.13 15.06 33.58
C GLY A 755 -7.64 15.34 33.49
N SER A 756 -6.93 14.48 32.77
CA SER A 756 -5.50 14.53 32.51
C SER A 756 -5.17 13.87 31.17
N ALA A 757 -3.91 13.94 30.71
CA ALA A 757 -3.49 13.30 29.46
C ALA A 757 -3.68 11.76 29.42
N TYR A 758 -3.84 11.10 30.59
CA TYR A 758 -3.88 9.64 30.71
C TYR A 758 -5.12 9.08 31.44
N ALA A 759 -5.79 9.86 32.29
CA ALA A 759 -6.95 9.43 33.07
C ALA A 759 -8.03 10.53 33.19
N ASN A 760 -9.29 10.12 33.32
CA ASN A 760 -10.49 10.96 33.41
C ASN A 760 -10.61 11.98 32.25
N GLN A 761 -10.10 11.62 31.07
CA GLN A 761 -9.96 12.56 29.94
C GLN A 761 -11.31 12.95 29.34
N MET A 762 -11.44 14.18 28.82
CA MET A 762 -12.57 14.54 27.97
C MET A 762 -12.50 13.82 26.61
N GLY A 763 -13.64 13.76 25.92
CA GLY A 763 -13.80 13.06 24.66
C GLY A 763 -14.70 13.78 23.66
N ASP A 764 -15.53 13.02 22.96
CA ASP A 764 -16.39 13.54 21.90
C ASP A 764 -17.40 14.53 22.43
N ILE A 765 -17.72 15.49 21.58
CA ILE A 765 -18.69 16.52 21.84
C ILE A 765 -19.57 16.72 20.62
N VAL A 766 -20.88 16.75 20.83
CA VAL A 766 -21.87 17.14 19.80
C VAL A 766 -22.73 18.27 20.34
N ALA A 767 -23.23 19.11 19.43
CA ALA A 767 -24.21 20.15 19.74
C ALA A 767 -25.56 19.75 19.14
N ALA A 768 -26.65 19.99 19.89
CA ALA A 768 -28.02 19.80 19.43
C ALA A 768 -28.97 20.62 20.30
N GLY A 769 -29.93 21.30 19.69
CA GLY A 769 -30.84 22.24 20.35
C GLY A 769 -30.09 23.29 21.16
N ASN A 770 -30.44 23.41 22.44
CA ASN A 770 -29.86 24.42 23.35
C ASN A 770 -28.61 23.93 24.10
N TYR A 771 -28.10 22.73 23.79
CA TYR A 771 -27.03 22.10 24.56
C TYR A 771 -25.92 21.48 23.71
N ALA A 772 -24.73 21.40 24.30
CA ALA A 772 -23.66 20.52 23.86
C ALA A 772 -23.45 19.39 24.88
N PHE A 773 -23.12 18.22 24.36
CA PHE A 773 -23.04 16.97 25.10
C PHE A 773 -21.63 16.42 24.99
N ALA A 774 -20.84 16.47 26.07
CA ALA A 774 -19.41 16.14 26.06
C ALA A 774 -19.11 14.90 26.92
N VAL A 775 -18.45 13.88 26.36
CA VAL A 775 -18.09 12.66 27.10
C VAL A 775 -16.85 12.89 27.98
N GLN A 776 -16.82 12.34 29.19
CA GLN A 776 -15.61 12.25 30.02
C GLN A 776 -15.40 10.82 30.54
N GLN A 777 -14.17 10.30 30.38
CA GLN A 777 -13.75 8.97 30.81
C GLN A 777 -14.07 8.72 32.29
N GLY A 778 -14.72 7.59 32.60
CA GLY A 778 -15.01 7.18 33.97
C GLY A 778 -16.08 8.03 34.69
N THR A 779 -16.56 9.09 34.05
CA THR A 779 -17.52 10.05 34.61
C THR A 779 -18.90 9.91 33.94
N GLY A 780 -18.97 10.11 32.62
CA GLY A 780 -20.25 10.09 31.90
C GLY A 780 -20.33 11.10 30.76
N LEU A 781 -21.49 11.74 30.62
CA LEU A 781 -21.77 12.76 29.61
C LEU A 781 -22.22 14.07 30.26
N HIS A 782 -21.45 15.14 30.07
CA HIS A 782 -21.79 16.48 30.55
C HIS A 782 -22.74 17.18 29.59
N VAL A 783 -23.69 17.92 30.15
CA VAL A 783 -24.61 18.81 29.44
C VAL A 783 -24.15 20.25 29.66
N ILE A 784 -23.94 20.98 28.58
CA ILE A 784 -23.48 22.37 28.55
C ILE A 784 -24.52 23.21 27.83
N ASP A 785 -25.00 24.29 28.42
CA ASP A 785 -25.89 25.25 27.75
C ASP A 785 -25.11 26.07 26.70
N THR A 786 -25.61 26.11 25.45
CA THR A 786 -24.93 26.76 24.32
C THR A 786 -25.20 28.26 24.20
N ALA A 787 -26.15 28.80 24.95
CA ALA A 787 -26.44 30.24 24.97
C ALA A 787 -25.59 30.99 26.01
N THR A 788 -25.32 30.35 27.15
CA THR A 788 -24.65 30.93 28.32
C THR A 788 -23.21 30.43 28.53
N ASP A 789 -22.79 29.40 27.81
CA ASP A 789 -21.49 28.73 27.97
C ASP A 789 -21.30 28.11 29.38
N THR A 790 -22.36 27.57 29.98
CA THR A 790 -22.36 27.03 31.36
C THR A 790 -22.62 25.53 31.44
N TYR A 791 -22.02 24.88 32.45
CA TYR A 791 -22.32 23.49 32.81
C TYR A 791 -23.68 23.38 33.51
N ILE A 792 -24.51 22.42 33.08
CA ILE A 792 -25.85 22.17 33.61
C ILE A 792 -25.89 20.93 34.51
N LYS A 793 -25.53 19.76 33.97
CA LYS A 793 -25.53 18.47 34.70
C LYS A 793 -24.64 17.43 34.01
N THR A 794 -24.44 16.30 34.67
CA THR A 794 -23.76 15.12 34.10
C THR A 794 -24.69 13.92 34.17
N PHE A 795 -24.84 13.17 33.08
CA PHE A 795 -25.38 11.82 33.12
C PHE A 795 -24.28 10.88 33.58
N GLU A 796 -24.25 10.55 34.87
CA GLU A 796 -23.22 9.70 35.47
C GLU A 796 -23.24 8.29 34.87
N ASN A 797 -22.22 7.97 34.08
CA ASN A 797 -22.04 6.65 33.49
C ASN A 797 -20.56 6.40 33.21
N ALA A 798 -19.87 5.73 34.13
CA ALA A 798 -18.45 5.38 34.01
C ALA A 798 -18.10 4.44 32.84
N LYS A 799 -19.09 4.01 32.04
CA LYS A 799 -18.92 3.25 30.80
C LYS A 799 -19.18 4.06 29.53
N ALA A 800 -19.59 5.33 29.61
CA ALA A 800 -19.69 6.20 28.44
C ALA A 800 -18.38 6.22 27.63
N GLN A 801 -18.50 6.06 26.31
CA GLN A 801 -17.39 6.00 25.36
C GLN A 801 -17.46 7.16 24.36
N GLY A 802 -18.62 7.34 23.72
CA GLY A 802 -18.85 8.25 22.61
C GLY A 802 -20.28 8.78 22.58
N VAL A 803 -20.49 9.82 21.78
CA VAL A 803 -21.77 10.51 21.63
C VAL A 803 -21.94 11.02 20.20
N VAL A 804 -23.16 10.92 19.67
CA VAL A 804 -23.52 11.30 18.29
C VAL A 804 -24.85 12.06 18.29
N LEU A 805 -25.09 12.85 17.25
CA LEU A 805 -26.43 13.33 16.86
C LEU A 805 -26.91 12.46 15.69
N ALA A 806 -28.17 12.00 15.72
CA ALA A 806 -28.75 11.18 14.67
C ALA A 806 -29.92 11.89 13.95
N ALA A 807 -30.34 11.34 12.81
CA ALA A 807 -31.44 11.87 11.98
C ALA A 807 -32.78 12.06 12.71
N ASP A 808 -32.99 11.38 13.85
CA ASP A 808 -34.19 11.53 14.68
C ASP A 808 -34.22 12.83 15.50
N GLY A 809 -33.18 13.67 15.41
CA GLY A 809 -33.03 14.88 16.21
C GLY A 809 -32.77 14.60 17.69
N ASN A 810 -32.29 13.41 18.04
CA ASN A 810 -31.85 13.08 19.40
C ASN A 810 -30.34 12.85 19.46
N VAL A 811 -29.78 13.11 20.64
CA VAL A 811 -28.39 12.82 20.96
C VAL A 811 -28.30 11.41 21.52
N TRP A 812 -27.44 10.59 20.93
CA TRP A 812 -27.26 9.20 21.33
C TRP A 812 -25.90 9.00 21.98
N MET A 813 -25.88 8.56 23.24
CA MET A 813 -24.66 8.21 23.98
C MET A 813 -24.45 6.70 24.00
N MET A 814 -23.24 6.25 23.68
CA MET A 814 -22.82 4.85 23.76
C MET A 814 -22.03 4.57 25.04
N ALA A 815 -22.45 3.56 25.80
CA ALA A 815 -21.80 3.12 27.03
C ALA A 815 -21.53 1.59 27.03
N THR A 816 -20.52 1.18 26.27
CA THR A 816 -20.01 -0.19 26.08
C THR A 816 -20.99 -1.23 25.51
N LYS A 817 -22.09 -1.51 26.20
CA LYS A 817 -23.14 -2.47 25.81
C LYS A 817 -24.54 -1.87 25.80
N LYS A 818 -24.66 -0.56 26.04
CA LYS A 818 -25.92 0.18 26.01
C LYS A 818 -25.81 1.43 25.15
N LEU A 819 -26.91 1.78 24.48
CA LEU A 819 -27.15 3.06 23.84
C LEU A 819 -28.23 3.82 24.61
N TYR A 820 -28.03 5.12 24.79
CA TYR A 820 -28.93 6.02 25.52
C TYR A 820 -29.36 7.15 24.60
N CYS A 821 -30.66 7.21 24.30
CA CYS A 821 -31.26 8.34 23.59
C CYS A 821 -31.52 9.48 24.57
N ILE A 822 -31.09 10.69 24.23
CA ILE A 822 -31.20 11.90 25.03
C ILE A 822 -31.86 12.96 24.17
N ASN A 823 -32.97 13.53 24.65
CA ASN A 823 -33.66 14.58 23.93
C ASN A 823 -32.94 15.93 24.12
N PRO A 824 -32.47 16.61 23.05
CA PRO A 824 -31.68 17.84 23.16
C PRO A 824 -32.49 19.09 23.50
N LYS A 825 -33.82 19.00 23.64
CA LYS A 825 -34.67 20.12 24.06
C LYS A 825 -34.94 20.08 25.57
N THR A 826 -35.08 18.89 26.15
CA THR A 826 -35.25 18.70 27.61
C THR A 826 -33.96 18.36 28.35
N ALA A 827 -32.92 17.91 27.63
CA ALA A 827 -31.72 17.27 28.19
C ALA A 827 -32.06 16.12 29.15
N GLU A 828 -32.99 15.23 28.78
CA GLU A 828 -33.29 14.00 29.54
C GLU A 828 -33.15 12.74 28.69
N ILE A 829 -32.80 11.62 29.35
CA ILE A 829 -32.76 10.28 28.72
C ILE A 829 -34.20 9.83 28.46
N THR A 830 -34.51 9.48 27.22
CA THR A 830 -35.85 9.09 26.76
C THR A 830 -35.98 7.60 26.44
N LYS A 831 -34.88 6.94 26.06
CA LYS A 831 -34.84 5.52 25.68
C LYS A 831 -33.48 4.92 26.03
N GLU A 832 -33.48 3.74 26.65
CA GLU A 832 -32.30 2.88 26.75
C GLU A 832 -32.42 1.69 25.81
N VAL A 833 -31.30 1.22 25.27
CA VAL A 833 -31.22 0.07 24.36
C VAL A 833 -30.00 -0.76 24.73
N ASP A 834 -30.17 -2.06 24.96
CA ASP A 834 -29.07 -3.00 25.14
C ASP A 834 -28.61 -3.52 23.77
N ILE A 835 -27.28 -3.55 23.54
CA ILE A 835 -26.65 -4.10 22.34
C ILE A 835 -25.81 -5.33 22.68
N ASN A 836 -25.77 -6.31 21.78
CA ASN A 836 -25.10 -7.59 22.03
C ASN A 836 -23.57 -7.44 22.04
N GLN A 837 -23.07 -6.54 21.21
CA GLN A 837 -21.67 -6.25 20.96
C GLN A 837 -21.08 -5.43 22.13
N SER A 838 -19.75 -5.47 22.30
CA SER A 838 -19.04 -4.64 23.27
C SER A 838 -18.20 -3.62 22.53
N VAL A 839 -18.61 -2.35 22.54
CA VAL A 839 -17.88 -1.27 21.85
C VAL A 839 -17.03 -0.49 22.86
N ALA A 840 -15.82 -0.09 22.47
CA ALA A 840 -14.91 0.67 23.30
C ALA A 840 -14.17 1.74 22.50
N CYS A 841 -13.86 2.86 23.14
CA CYS A 841 -12.90 3.82 22.61
C CYS A 841 -11.53 3.66 23.28
N GLN A 842 -10.48 4.12 22.62
CA GLN A 842 -9.16 4.19 23.24
C GLN A 842 -8.92 5.59 23.83
N TRP A 843 -8.64 5.64 25.13
CA TRP A 843 -8.37 6.88 25.86
C TRP A 843 -6.89 7.23 25.78
N GLY A 844 -6.56 8.41 25.26
CA GLY A 844 -5.19 8.86 25.05
C GLY A 844 -5.07 9.76 23.83
N SER A 845 -4.02 9.53 23.03
CA SER A 845 -3.69 10.30 21.81
C SER A 845 -4.43 9.84 20.55
N TRP A 846 -5.52 9.08 20.71
CA TRP A 846 -6.22 8.37 19.62
C TRP A 846 -7.73 8.41 19.85
N ARG A 847 -8.21 9.49 20.49
CA ARG A 847 -9.43 9.46 21.28
C ARG A 847 -10.62 9.94 20.47
N HIS A 848 -11.18 9.03 19.69
CA HIS A 848 -12.51 9.07 19.08
C HIS A 848 -13.18 7.68 19.20
N THR A 849 -14.45 7.52 18.80
CA THR A 849 -15.19 6.26 18.92
C THR A 849 -15.61 5.68 17.59
N ASN A 850 -15.57 4.35 17.47
CA ASN A 850 -16.23 3.62 16.37
C ASN A 850 -17.75 3.58 16.57
N PHE A 851 -18.38 4.76 16.64
CA PHE A 851 -19.82 4.94 16.79
C PHE A 851 -20.21 6.25 16.13
N LEU A 852 -21.08 6.17 15.13
CA LEU A 852 -21.59 7.29 14.35
C LEU A 852 -23.06 7.08 14.02
N ALA A 853 -23.71 8.13 13.51
CA ALA A 853 -25.05 8.06 12.95
C ALA A 853 -25.03 8.51 11.48
N ALA A 854 -25.98 8.00 10.69
CA ALA A 854 -26.42 8.75 9.52
C ALA A 854 -27.23 9.98 9.97
N LYS A 855 -27.09 11.08 9.22
CA LYS A 855 -27.86 12.31 9.44
C LYS A 855 -29.13 12.36 8.57
N LYS A 856 -29.14 11.61 7.46
CA LYS A 856 -30.32 11.40 6.60
C LYS A 856 -31.08 10.08 6.80
N LYS A 857 -30.62 9.21 7.68
CA LYS A 857 -31.30 7.95 7.99
C LYS A 857 -31.32 7.72 9.50
N ASN A 858 -32.38 7.10 9.99
CA ASN A 858 -32.48 6.68 11.40
C ASN A 858 -31.63 5.44 11.67
N VAL A 859 -30.33 5.49 11.31
CA VAL A 859 -29.39 4.36 11.40
C VAL A 859 -28.19 4.76 12.25
N LEU A 860 -27.91 3.97 13.29
CA LEU A 860 -26.71 4.05 14.09
C LEU A 860 -25.72 2.97 13.65
N TYR A 861 -24.45 3.32 13.52
CA TYR A 861 -23.38 2.41 13.11
C TYR A 861 -22.32 2.28 14.21
N TRP A 862 -21.81 1.07 14.44
CA TRP A 862 -20.68 0.82 15.33
C TRP A 862 -19.80 -0.34 14.88
N MET A 863 -18.54 -0.38 15.30
CA MET A 863 -17.73 -1.62 15.26
C MET A 863 -17.73 -2.33 16.61
N ASP A 864 -17.53 -3.64 16.62
CA ASP A 864 -17.26 -4.36 17.89
C ASP A 864 -15.81 -4.22 18.36
N GLY A 865 -15.61 -4.43 19.67
CA GLY A 865 -14.33 -4.27 20.35
C GLY A 865 -13.92 -2.81 20.51
N ALA A 866 -12.61 -2.59 20.58
CA ALA A 866 -12.01 -1.26 20.47
C ALA A 866 -11.50 -1.05 19.04
N ALA A 867 -11.30 0.21 18.64
CA ALA A 867 -10.34 0.51 17.58
C ALA A 867 -9.01 -0.25 17.84
N TRP A 868 -8.29 -0.62 16.78
CA TRP A 868 -7.05 -1.41 16.80
C TRP A 868 -7.19 -2.91 17.11
N SER A 869 -8.24 -3.34 17.83
CA SER A 869 -8.34 -4.73 18.32
C SER A 869 -9.75 -5.33 18.32
N GLY A 870 -10.69 -4.73 17.58
CA GLY A 870 -12.01 -5.32 17.28
C GLY A 870 -11.91 -6.49 16.30
N SER A 871 -13.00 -7.23 16.10
CA SER A 871 -13.03 -8.35 15.14
C SER A 871 -13.03 -7.88 13.68
N GLY A 872 -13.29 -6.59 13.44
CA GLY A 872 -13.48 -6.00 12.11
C GLY A 872 -14.93 -5.99 11.62
N ASN A 873 -15.87 -6.39 12.48
CA ASN A 873 -17.32 -6.30 12.23
C ASN A 873 -17.84 -4.87 12.41
N ILE A 874 -18.55 -4.34 11.40
CA ILE A 874 -19.40 -3.15 11.46
C ILE A 874 -20.86 -3.62 11.58
N TYR A 875 -21.60 -3.01 12.50
CA TYR A 875 -23.03 -3.18 12.70
C TYR A 875 -23.76 -1.90 12.31
N ALA A 876 -24.97 -2.05 11.76
CA ALA A 876 -25.86 -0.94 11.41
C ALA A 876 -27.25 -1.25 11.94
N TRP A 877 -27.82 -0.35 12.73
CA TRP A 877 -29.15 -0.50 13.33
C TRP A 877 -30.09 0.59 12.85
N ASP A 878 -31.03 0.22 11.98
CA ASP A 878 -32.24 1.01 11.74
C ASP A 878 -33.06 1.06 13.03
N MET A 879 -33.16 2.24 13.62
CA MET A 879 -33.77 2.49 14.93
C MET A 879 -35.30 2.25 14.95
N THR A 880 -35.92 1.99 13.79
CA THR A 880 -37.31 1.54 13.67
C THR A 880 -37.48 0.03 13.87
N GLY A 881 -36.40 -0.76 13.71
CA GLY A 881 -36.39 -2.21 13.82
C GLY A 881 -35.66 -2.75 15.06
N ASP A 882 -35.51 -4.07 15.11
CA ASP A 882 -34.76 -4.78 16.16
C ASP A 882 -33.24 -4.54 16.04
N VAL A 883 -32.53 -4.62 17.17
CA VAL A 883 -31.07 -4.46 17.25
C VAL A 883 -30.36 -5.61 16.50
N PRO A 884 -29.39 -5.33 15.61
CA PRO A 884 -28.73 -6.35 14.78
C PRO A 884 -27.91 -7.35 15.60
N THR A 885 -28.05 -8.64 15.28
CA THR A 885 -27.18 -9.72 15.76
C THR A 885 -25.96 -9.92 14.85
N GLU A 886 -26.18 -9.83 13.53
CA GLU A 886 -25.16 -10.00 12.49
C GLU A 886 -24.57 -8.66 12.05
N PRO A 887 -23.30 -8.62 11.61
CA PRO A 887 -22.70 -7.40 11.06
C PRO A 887 -23.26 -7.07 9.67
N LEU A 888 -23.26 -5.77 9.34
CA LEU A 888 -23.45 -5.27 7.98
C LEU A 888 -22.23 -5.59 7.11
N PHE A 889 -21.02 -5.49 7.68
CA PHE A 889 -19.76 -5.69 6.97
C PHE A 889 -18.68 -6.25 7.91
N THR A 890 -17.78 -7.09 7.39
CA THR A 890 -16.69 -7.70 8.16
C THR A 890 -15.37 -7.57 7.40
N LEU A 891 -14.33 -7.05 8.06
CA LEU A 891 -12.97 -6.96 7.48
C LEU A 891 -12.40 -8.34 7.13
N GLY A 892 -12.23 -8.57 5.82
CA GLY A 892 -11.73 -9.82 5.29
C GLY A 892 -10.22 -10.03 5.41
N LYS A 893 -9.78 -11.18 4.91
CA LYS A 893 -8.38 -11.44 4.53
C LYS A 893 -8.16 -10.99 3.08
N ARG A 894 -6.95 -10.56 2.74
CA ARG A 894 -6.56 -10.22 1.37
C ARG A 894 -5.22 -10.82 0.98
N GLU A 895 -5.02 -10.93 -0.33
CA GLU A 895 -3.77 -11.31 -0.95
C GLU A 895 -2.63 -10.37 -0.55
N GLY A 896 -1.39 -10.87 -0.50
CA GLY A 896 -0.22 -10.11 -0.04
C GLY A 896 -0.07 -9.99 1.49
N MET A 897 -1.09 -10.32 2.29
CA MET A 897 -1.07 -10.18 3.76
C MET A 897 -0.68 -11.43 4.55
N ASN A 898 0.03 -12.39 3.93
CA ASN A 898 0.50 -13.64 4.56
C ASN A 898 -0.57 -14.44 5.36
N GLY A 899 -1.86 -14.31 5.00
CA GLY A 899 -2.97 -14.98 5.68
C GLY A 899 -3.55 -14.25 6.90
N ASN A 900 -3.08 -13.03 7.22
CA ASN A 900 -3.66 -12.17 8.25
C ASN A 900 -5.02 -11.58 7.82
N THR A 901 -5.87 -11.26 8.80
CA THR A 901 -7.01 -10.34 8.61
C THR A 901 -6.52 -8.90 8.61
N GLN A 902 -7.27 -8.00 8.00
CA GLN A 902 -7.02 -6.56 8.19
C GLN A 902 -7.44 -6.14 9.60
N SER A 903 -6.91 -5.00 10.04
CA SER A 903 -7.39 -4.30 11.23
C SER A 903 -7.70 -2.86 10.83
N GLN A 904 -8.79 -2.31 11.35
CA GLN A 904 -9.14 -0.91 11.15
C GLN A 904 -7.99 0.00 11.62
N TYR A 905 -7.71 1.05 10.83
CA TYR A 905 -6.85 2.16 11.22
C TYR A 905 -7.70 3.43 11.33
N GLY A 906 -7.59 4.15 12.44
CA GLY A 906 -8.41 5.34 12.69
C GLY A 906 -9.86 4.99 13.05
N THR A 907 -10.78 5.92 12.78
CA THR A 907 -12.24 5.71 12.94
C THR A 907 -12.95 5.41 11.61
N ILE A 908 -14.14 4.82 11.72
CA ILE A 908 -15.16 4.83 10.66
C ILE A 908 -15.75 6.24 10.48
N GLY A 909 -16.21 6.55 9.28
CA GLY A 909 -17.07 7.69 8.95
C GLY A 909 -18.23 7.28 8.04
N TYR A 910 -19.17 8.18 7.79
CA TYR A 910 -20.31 7.98 6.90
C TYR A 910 -20.55 9.22 6.02
N ASP A 911 -20.81 8.99 4.74
CA ASP A 911 -21.00 10.01 3.70
C ASP A 911 -22.49 10.02 3.32
N ASP A 912 -23.27 10.90 3.97
CA ASP A 912 -24.73 10.99 3.82
C ASP A 912 -25.18 11.19 2.37
N ALA A 913 -24.44 11.97 1.59
CA ALA A 913 -24.81 12.30 0.20
C ALA A 913 -24.58 11.14 -0.79
N ASN A 914 -23.70 10.19 -0.45
CA ASN A 914 -23.36 9.04 -1.30
C ASN A 914 -23.74 7.68 -0.69
N ASP A 915 -24.43 7.65 0.46
CA ASP A 915 -24.80 6.43 1.20
C ASP A 915 -23.65 5.43 1.40
N ARG A 916 -22.48 5.92 1.82
CA ARG A 916 -21.28 5.07 1.98
C ARG A 916 -20.58 5.25 3.33
N LEU A 917 -20.29 4.13 3.97
CA LEU A 917 -19.32 4.01 5.05
C LEU A 917 -17.91 4.19 4.50
N MET A 918 -17.08 4.91 5.25
CA MET A 918 -15.69 5.20 4.95
C MET A 918 -14.83 4.63 6.07
N LEU A 919 -13.79 3.85 5.73
CA LEU A 919 -12.86 3.33 6.73
C LEU A 919 -11.45 3.18 6.15
N ALA A 920 -10.44 3.39 7.01
CA ALA A 920 -9.07 3.03 6.72
C ALA A 920 -8.72 1.71 7.43
N THR A 921 -7.79 0.96 6.85
CA THR A 921 -7.29 -0.29 7.43
C THR A 921 -5.78 -0.40 7.27
N THR A 922 -5.17 -1.25 8.09
CA THR A 922 -3.75 -1.58 8.06
C THR A 922 -3.54 -3.09 8.12
N HIS A 923 -2.31 -3.53 7.87
CA HIS A 923 -1.92 -4.94 7.89
C HIS A 923 -1.77 -5.50 9.33
N GLY A 924 -2.91 -5.70 9.98
CA GLY A 924 -3.02 -6.31 11.31
C GLY A 924 -2.80 -5.34 12.47
N ALA A 925 -3.16 -5.78 13.68
CA ALA A 925 -3.08 -4.96 14.87
C ALA A 925 -1.63 -4.57 15.22
N SER A 926 -1.41 -3.26 15.41
CA SER A 926 -0.25 -2.67 16.10
C SER A 926 1.16 -3.05 15.60
N SER A 927 1.48 -2.92 14.30
CA SER A 927 2.86 -2.58 13.86
C SER A 927 3.08 -2.38 12.37
N ASN A 928 2.29 -2.98 11.46
CA ASN A 928 2.73 -3.11 10.05
C ASN A 928 2.14 -2.03 9.10
N TYR A 929 2.44 -0.77 9.41
CA TYR A 929 2.11 0.44 8.63
C TYR A 929 2.65 0.46 7.19
N ARG A 930 3.41 -0.56 6.79
CA ARG A 930 3.87 -0.74 5.42
C ARG A 930 2.73 -0.86 4.41
N TYR A 931 1.55 -1.33 4.81
CA TYR A 931 0.40 -1.43 3.93
C TYR A 931 -0.85 -0.90 4.64
N ASN A 932 -1.39 0.19 4.09
CA ASN A 932 -2.62 0.83 4.53
C ASN A 932 -3.59 0.91 3.34
N TRP A 933 -4.89 0.87 3.59
CA TRP A 933 -5.94 0.92 2.56
C TRP A 933 -7.04 1.90 2.96
N TYR A 934 -7.72 2.46 1.96
CA TYR A 934 -9.05 3.05 2.12
C TYR A 934 -10.10 2.10 1.55
N TYR A 935 -11.26 2.05 2.22
CA TYR A 935 -12.45 1.33 1.79
C TYR A 935 -13.67 2.25 1.82
N PHE A 936 -14.56 1.97 0.87
CA PHE A 936 -15.86 2.56 0.70
C PHE A 936 -16.86 1.41 0.60
N VAL A 937 -17.81 1.38 1.54
CA VAL A 937 -18.76 0.28 1.71
C VAL A 937 -20.16 0.88 1.71
N ASP A 938 -21.09 0.27 0.99
CA ASP A 938 -22.47 0.73 0.90
C ASP A 938 -23.14 0.72 2.29
N GLY A 939 -23.70 1.87 2.67
CA GLY A 939 -24.25 2.12 4.00
C GLY A 939 -25.54 1.37 4.30
N SER A 940 -26.22 0.85 3.28
CA SER A 940 -27.50 0.13 3.38
C SER A 940 -27.35 -1.39 3.30
N THR A 941 -26.35 -1.88 2.56
CA THR A 941 -26.21 -3.30 2.16
C THR A 941 -24.91 -3.95 2.59
N GLY A 942 -23.86 -3.18 2.88
CA GLY A 942 -22.53 -3.70 3.21
C GLY A 942 -21.69 -4.15 2.01
N GLU A 943 -22.09 -3.85 0.77
CA GLU A 943 -21.29 -4.15 -0.42
C GLU A 943 -20.02 -3.26 -0.49
N GLU A 944 -18.87 -3.82 -0.86
CA GLU A 944 -17.63 -3.05 -1.04
C GLU A 944 -17.67 -2.29 -2.37
N LEU A 945 -18.08 -1.02 -2.33
CA LEU A 945 -18.13 -0.12 -3.49
C LEU A 945 -16.75 0.14 -4.09
N LYS A 946 -15.73 0.33 -3.24
CA LYS A 946 -14.35 0.59 -3.66
C LYS A 946 -13.36 0.31 -2.55
N SER A 947 -12.18 -0.17 -2.91
CA SER A 947 -10.98 -0.05 -2.07
C SER A 947 -9.73 0.22 -2.91
N PHE A 948 -8.70 0.77 -2.28
CA PHE A 948 -7.35 0.87 -2.86
C PHE A 948 -6.28 0.87 -1.77
N ALA A 949 -5.11 0.32 -2.12
CA ALA A 949 -3.93 0.40 -1.27
C ALA A 949 -3.30 1.80 -1.41
N LEU A 950 -2.91 2.39 -0.29
CA LEU A 950 -2.05 3.56 -0.27
C LEU A 950 -0.60 3.13 -0.60
N THR A 951 0.26 4.09 -0.92
CA THR A 951 1.70 3.83 -1.14
C THR A 951 2.30 3.10 0.07
N PRO A 952 3.23 2.14 -0.09
CA PRO A 952 3.83 1.50 1.07
C PRO A 952 4.52 2.50 1.99
N TYR A 953 4.29 2.35 3.30
CA TYR A 953 4.69 3.31 4.34
C TYR A 953 4.01 4.68 4.29
N TYR A 954 2.94 4.86 3.51
CA TYR A 954 2.09 6.05 3.60
C TYR A 954 1.43 6.14 4.99
N TRP A 955 1.27 7.36 5.47
CA TRP A 955 0.95 7.67 6.86
C TRP A 955 -0.36 7.10 7.41
N PHE A 956 -0.48 7.25 8.72
CA PHE A 956 -1.56 6.80 9.59
C PHE A 956 -2.84 7.65 9.44
N PRO A 957 -3.93 7.12 8.85
CA PRO A 957 -5.15 7.90 8.61
C PRO A 957 -6.03 7.96 9.87
N ALA A 958 -6.15 9.13 10.51
CA ALA A 958 -6.90 9.33 11.75
C ALA A 958 -8.42 9.19 11.56
N MET A 959 -9.00 10.00 10.67
CA MET A 959 -10.45 9.99 10.39
C MET A 959 -10.78 10.57 9.00
N PRO A 960 -11.81 10.04 8.32
CA PRO A 960 -12.47 10.78 7.24
C PRO A 960 -13.23 11.99 7.81
N VAL A 961 -13.34 13.07 7.03
CA VAL A 961 -14.08 14.29 7.39
C VAL A 961 -14.83 14.77 6.15
N ASN A 962 -16.16 14.86 6.24
CA ASN A 962 -16.96 15.41 5.15
C ASN A 962 -16.84 16.95 5.16
N PRO A 963 -16.65 17.60 3.99
CA PRO A 963 -17.01 19.00 3.82
C PRO A 963 -18.53 19.18 3.93
N ASP A 964 -18.96 20.44 4.08
CA ASP A 964 -20.34 20.86 3.79
C ASP A 964 -20.55 20.79 2.26
N ARG A 965 -21.50 19.97 1.77
CA ARG A 965 -21.76 19.81 0.33
C ARG A 965 -23.09 20.36 -0.13
N ALA A 966 -24.04 20.60 0.78
CA ALA A 966 -25.32 21.22 0.48
C ALA A 966 -25.40 22.65 1.04
N GLU A 967 -26.51 23.32 0.72
CA GLU A 967 -26.97 24.55 1.37
C GLU A 967 -28.48 24.36 1.62
N VAL A 968 -29.02 24.98 2.66
CA VAL A 968 -30.44 24.82 3.03
C VAL A 968 -31.35 25.22 1.87
N VAL A 969 -32.24 24.31 1.46
CA VAL A 969 -33.29 24.53 0.46
C VAL A 969 -34.65 24.71 1.16
N SER A 970 -35.41 25.71 0.69
CA SER A 970 -36.82 25.93 1.04
C SER A 970 -37.70 25.52 -0.14
N ASP A 971 -38.79 24.79 0.11
CA ASP A 971 -39.85 24.56 -0.89
C ASP A 971 -40.98 25.60 -0.80
N ILE A 972 -40.99 26.43 0.26
CA ILE A 972 -41.97 27.48 0.50
C ILE A 972 -41.46 28.84 -0.02
N ASP A 973 -42.18 29.41 -0.99
CA ASP A 973 -41.92 30.72 -1.60
C ASP A 973 -42.97 31.79 -1.23
N LYS A 974 -44.14 31.37 -0.73
CA LYS A 974 -45.31 32.22 -0.54
C LYS A 974 -46.24 31.74 0.57
N ILE A 975 -46.82 32.68 1.32
CA ILE A 975 -47.86 32.44 2.32
C ILE A 975 -49.01 33.43 2.10
N ASP A 976 -50.14 32.94 1.61
CA ASP A 976 -51.41 33.69 1.59
C ASP A 976 -52.14 33.63 2.93
N LEU A 977 -52.80 34.72 3.29
CA LEU A 977 -53.76 34.85 4.39
C LEU A 977 -55.07 35.44 3.83
N ASP A 978 -56.13 34.64 3.84
CA ASP A 978 -57.44 35.03 3.30
C ASP A 978 -58.24 35.90 4.28
N ASN A 979 -58.19 35.58 5.59
CA ASN A 979 -58.88 36.32 6.64
C ASN A 979 -57.91 37.22 7.41
N TYR A 980 -58.21 38.52 7.39
CA TYR A 980 -57.48 39.56 8.11
C TYR A 980 -57.59 39.46 9.65
N ASN A 981 -58.64 38.86 10.20
CA ASN A 981 -58.87 38.91 11.66
C ASN A 981 -58.21 37.77 12.46
N ASP A 982 -57.70 36.74 11.79
CA ASP A 982 -57.20 35.52 12.44
C ASP A 982 -55.67 35.40 12.24
N PRO A 983 -54.87 35.26 13.30
CA PRO A 983 -53.45 34.91 13.17
C PRO A 983 -53.28 33.54 12.51
N LYS A 984 -52.37 33.45 11.54
CA LYS A 984 -52.01 32.19 10.86
C LYS A 984 -50.67 31.69 11.39
N THR A 985 -50.68 30.54 12.06
CA THR A 985 -49.46 29.77 12.33
C THR A 985 -49.20 28.80 11.19
N VAL A 986 -47.95 28.74 10.73
CA VAL A 986 -47.43 27.81 9.73
C VAL A 986 -46.31 27.02 10.39
N ASP A 987 -46.41 25.69 10.33
CA ASP A 987 -45.30 24.82 10.72
C ASP A 987 -44.33 24.72 9.54
N LEU A 988 -43.05 25.00 9.77
CA LEU A 988 -41.99 24.97 8.76
C LEU A 988 -41.07 23.73 8.92
N THR A 989 -41.49 22.73 9.70
CA THR A 989 -40.63 21.59 10.08
C THR A 989 -40.02 20.87 8.89
N ASP A 990 -40.84 20.49 7.92
CA ASP A 990 -40.44 19.74 6.73
C ASP A 990 -40.16 20.64 5.50
N HIS A 991 -40.42 21.94 5.61
CA HIS A 991 -40.30 22.93 4.52
C HIS A 991 -38.87 23.48 4.32
N PHE A 992 -37.95 23.16 5.22
CA PHE A 992 -36.54 23.54 5.15
C PHE A 992 -35.69 22.28 5.32
N THR A 993 -34.90 21.95 4.31
CA THR A 993 -34.07 20.74 4.25
C THR A 993 -32.64 21.03 3.80
N ASP A 994 -31.69 20.20 4.21
CA ASP A 994 -30.26 20.38 3.93
C ASP A 994 -29.57 19.03 3.69
N ALA A 995 -29.12 18.76 2.46
CA ALA A 995 -29.03 17.38 1.96
C ALA A 995 -28.02 16.44 2.67
N ASP A 996 -27.02 16.97 3.38
CA ASP A 996 -26.04 16.20 4.15
C ASP A 996 -26.00 16.53 5.66
N ASP A 997 -27.04 17.19 6.22
CA ASP A 997 -27.18 17.40 7.68
C ASP A 997 -28.55 16.98 8.27
N VAL A 998 -28.82 17.31 9.54
CA VAL A 998 -30.02 16.89 10.26
C VAL A 998 -31.11 17.97 10.18
N ASP A 999 -32.16 17.74 9.39
CA ASP A 999 -33.16 18.77 9.07
C ASP A 999 -33.87 19.36 10.31
N SER A 1000 -33.99 18.58 11.38
CA SER A 1000 -34.63 18.98 12.64
C SER A 1000 -33.81 19.96 13.48
N GLU A 1001 -32.50 20.10 13.21
CA GLU A 1001 -31.59 21.08 13.83
C GLU A 1001 -31.45 22.38 13.01
N ILE A 1002 -32.03 22.45 11.80
CA ILE A 1002 -32.08 23.69 11.02
C ILE A 1002 -32.88 24.75 11.79
N SER A 1003 -32.18 25.75 12.33
CA SER A 1003 -32.79 26.83 13.09
C SER A 1003 -33.23 27.96 12.16
N LEU A 1004 -34.41 28.52 12.42
CA LEU A 1004 -35.01 29.59 11.62
C LEU A 1004 -35.14 30.87 12.45
N SER A 1005 -34.89 32.01 11.82
CA SER A 1005 -34.91 33.33 12.46
C SER A 1005 -35.46 34.38 11.49
N ILE A 1006 -36.27 35.33 11.96
CA ILE A 1006 -36.74 36.45 11.13
C ILE A 1006 -35.64 37.51 11.08
N VAL A 1007 -35.38 38.06 9.90
CA VAL A 1007 -34.47 39.20 9.69
C VAL A 1007 -35.12 40.26 8.81
N PRO A 1008 -34.66 41.53 8.85
CA PRO A 1008 -35.19 42.56 7.97
C PRO A 1008 -35.06 42.20 6.48
N ALA A 1009 -36.17 42.29 5.75
CA ALA A 1009 -36.18 42.23 4.29
C ALA A 1009 -35.73 43.58 3.70
N ASN A 1010 -35.49 43.60 2.39
CA ASN A 1010 -35.29 44.87 1.65
C ASN A 1010 -36.60 45.67 1.49
N ASP A 1011 -37.74 45.04 1.78
CA ASP A 1011 -39.08 45.62 1.77
C ASP A 1011 -39.52 45.95 3.21
N THR A 1012 -39.83 47.22 3.48
CA THR A 1012 -40.24 47.68 4.82
C THR A 1012 -41.73 47.52 5.08
N GLN A 1013 -42.54 47.13 4.08
CA GLN A 1013 -44.01 47.08 4.21
C GLN A 1013 -44.50 45.95 5.13
N LEU A 1014 -43.66 44.97 5.46
CA LEU A 1014 -44.07 43.84 6.32
C LEU A 1014 -44.56 44.32 7.70
N GLU A 1015 -43.89 45.30 8.31
CA GLU A 1015 -44.26 45.84 9.62
C GLU A 1015 -45.58 46.64 9.61
N ASP A 1016 -45.98 47.18 8.45
CA ASP A 1016 -47.27 47.86 8.24
C ASP A 1016 -48.42 46.86 8.03
N ILE A 1017 -48.16 45.72 7.39
CA ILE A 1017 -49.21 44.73 7.07
C ILE A 1017 -49.34 43.59 8.09
N ALA A 1018 -48.32 43.28 8.89
CA ALA A 1018 -48.37 42.22 9.91
C ALA A 1018 -47.43 42.46 11.11
N ASP A 1019 -47.73 41.81 12.24
CA ASP A 1019 -46.71 41.33 13.18
C ASP A 1019 -46.36 39.88 12.82
N VAL A 1020 -45.07 39.54 12.81
CA VAL A 1020 -44.60 38.18 12.51
C VAL A 1020 -43.63 37.73 13.59
N THR A 1021 -43.85 36.53 14.14
CA THR A 1021 -42.99 35.89 15.13
C THR A 1021 -42.63 34.47 14.70
N ILE A 1022 -41.49 33.96 15.16
CA ILE A 1022 -41.09 32.57 14.93
C ILE A 1022 -40.58 31.96 16.24
N GLU A 1023 -41.03 30.75 16.56
CA GLU A 1023 -40.58 29.97 17.72
C GLU A 1023 -40.16 28.57 17.24
N GLY A 1024 -38.85 28.30 17.25
CA GLY A 1024 -38.29 27.13 16.59
C GLY A 1024 -38.54 27.15 15.08
N LYS A 1025 -39.38 26.23 14.59
CA LYS A 1025 -39.87 26.19 13.20
C LYS A 1025 -41.37 26.56 13.06
N GLN A 1026 -42.05 27.05 14.10
CA GLN A 1026 -43.41 27.57 13.97
C GLN A 1026 -43.41 29.08 13.73
N LEU A 1027 -43.87 29.49 12.55
CA LEU A 1027 -44.00 30.88 12.12
C LEU A 1027 -45.44 31.35 12.35
N THR A 1028 -45.66 32.41 13.11
CA THR A 1028 -46.99 33.01 13.33
C THR A 1028 -47.07 34.40 12.73
N ILE A 1029 -48.05 34.60 11.84
CA ILE A 1029 -48.33 35.87 11.15
C ILE A 1029 -49.66 36.42 11.67
N THR A 1030 -49.63 37.63 12.24
CA THR A 1030 -50.80 38.35 12.77
C THR A 1030 -51.05 39.60 11.91
N PRO A 1031 -52.12 39.66 11.11
CA PRO A 1031 -52.37 40.81 10.24
C PRO A 1031 -52.60 42.16 10.96
N LYS A 1032 -52.16 43.24 10.32
CA LYS A 1032 -52.35 44.67 10.67
C LYS A 1032 -53.02 45.49 9.56
N SER A 1033 -52.78 45.14 8.31
CA SER A 1033 -53.55 45.64 7.16
C SER A 1033 -53.52 44.66 5.98
N PHE A 1034 -54.32 44.93 4.95
CA PHE A 1034 -54.25 44.19 3.69
C PHE A 1034 -53.04 44.67 2.87
N GLY A 1035 -52.36 43.77 2.19
CA GLY A 1035 -51.23 44.09 1.32
C GLY A 1035 -50.39 42.88 0.95
N ASP A 1036 -49.39 43.11 0.10
CA ASP A 1036 -48.37 42.15 -0.30
C ASP A 1036 -47.02 42.68 0.21
N ALA A 1037 -46.23 41.86 0.90
CA ALA A 1037 -44.89 42.21 1.40
C ALA A 1037 -43.94 41.00 1.40
N THR A 1038 -42.65 41.21 1.63
CA THR A 1038 -41.66 40.12 1.74
C THR A 1038 -41.26 39.84 3.20
N LEU A 1039 -41.42 38.59 3.65
CA LEU A 1039 -40.78 38.06 4.86
C LEU A 1039 -39.44 37.44 4.48
N ARG A 1040 -38.34 37.91 5.09
CA ARG A 1040 -37.05 37.24 4.97
C ARG A 1040 -36.79 36.34 6.18
N LEU A 1041 -36.74 35.04 5.96
CA LEU A 1041 -36.23 34.08 6.93
C LEU A 1041 -34.73 33.85 6.71
N ARG A 1042 -34.00 33.82 7.82
CA ARG A 1042 -32.60 33.39 7.89
C ARG A 1042 -32.57 31.99 8.51
N SER A 1043 -32.14 31.01 7.72
CA SER A 1043 -31.90 29.64 8.19
C SER A 1043 -30.45 29.45 8.60
N VAL A 1044 -30.21 28.62 9.61
CA VAL A 1044 -28.88 28.13 9.97
C VAL A 1044 -28.89 26.62 10.07
N SER A 1045 -28.09 25.97 9.24
CA SER A 1045 -27.72 24.56 9.29
C SER A 1045 -26.20 24.48 9.31
N ARG A 1046 -25.59 23.57 10.08
CA ARG A 1046 -24.12 23.45 10.22
C ARG A 1046 -23.35 24.76 10.45
N GLY A 1047 -24.01 25.81 10.93
CA GLY A 1047 -23.47 27.17 11.01
C GLY A 1047 -23.40 27.96 9.69
N HIS A 1048 -23.71 27.35 8.53
CA HIS A 1048 -23.99 28.06 7.28
C HIS A 1048 -25.24 28.94 7.42
N VAL A 1049 -25.32 30.03 6.66
CA VAL A 1049 -26.38 31.03 6.79
C VAL A 1049 -26.98 31.34 5.41
N ALA A 1050 -28.17 30.80 5.16
CA ALA A 1050 -28.95 31.10 3.96
C ALA A 1050 -30.13 32.03 4.28
N TYR A 1051 -30.59 32.76 3.25
CA TYR A 1051 -31.69 33.73 3.36
C TYR A 1051 -32.77 33.41 2.33
N HIS A 1052 -34.01 33.35 2.80
CA HIS A 1052 -35.18 32.90 2.05
C HIS A 1052 -36.23 33.99 2.08
N ASP A 1053 -36.55 34.54 0.90
CA ASP A 1053 -37.56 35.60 0.73
C ASP A 1053 -38.91 34.95 0.42
N ILE A 1054 -39.82 34.96 1.39
CA ILE A 1054 -41.17 34.40 1.31
C ILE A 1054 -42.17 35.55 1.08
N ALA A 1055 -42.96 35.47 0.02
CA ALA A 1055 -44.01 36.44 -0.27
C ALA A 1055 -45.19 36.28 0.70
N ILE A 1056 -45.43 37.28 1.56
CA ILE A 1056 -46.59 37.33 2.45
C ILE A 1056 -47.70 38.13 1.77
N LYS A 1057 -48.85 37.50 1.56
CA LYS A 1057 -50.02 38.11 0.94
C LYS A 1057 -51.21 38.10 1.89
N ILE A 1058 -51.60 39.27 2.39
CA ILE A 1058 -52.77 39.44 3.24
C ILE A 1058 -53.90 39.96 2.35
N ALA A 1059 -54.60 39.00 1.77
CA ALA A 1059 -55.73 39.24 0.91
C ALA A 1059 -56.97 39.63 1.73
N LYS A 1060 -57.94 40.24 1.05
CA LYS A 1060 -59.29 40.39 1.56
C LYS A 1060 -60.13 39.32 0.87
N VAL A 1061 -60.81 38.44 1.62
CA VAL A 1061 -61.84 37.55 1.03
C VAL A 1061 -62.80 38.38 0.18
N GLY A 1062 -62.70 38.19 -1.13
CA GLY A 1062 -63.44 38.84 -2.19
C GLY A 1062 -63.82 37.78 -3.23
N VAL A 1063 -64.98 37.93 -3.85
CA VAL A 1063 -65.61 36.85 -4.65
C VAL A 1063 -65.12 36.91 -6.11
N ASP A 1064 -63.81 36.98 -6.29
CA ASP A 1064 -63.18 37.41 -7.55
C ASP A 1064 -62.51 36.26 -8.34
N ASP A 1065 -62.16 35.14 -7.69
CA ASP A 1065 -61.60 33.94 -8.36
C ASP A 1065 -62.68 33.05 -9.02
N VAL A 1066 -63.37 33.60 -10.02
CA VAL A 1066 -64.19 32.83 -10.96
C VAL A 1066 -63.65 33.04 -12.37
N ALA A 1067 -62.83 32.09 -12.83
CA ALA A 1067 -62.21 32.12 -14.16
C ALA A 1067 -63.26 32.17 -15.29
N VAL A 1068 -63.00 32.99 -16.31
CA VAL A 1068 -63.93 33.25 -17.41
C VAL A 1068 -63.36 32.73 -18.73
N ASP A 1069 -63.90 31.62 -19.21
CA ASP A 1069 -63.76 31.24 -20.63
C ASP A 1069 -64.63 32.14 -21.52
N THR A 1070 -64.13 32.44 -22.70
CA THR A 1070 -64.63 33.49 -23.60
C THR A 1070 -65.40 32.91 -24.79
N ASN A 1071 -66.71 32.70 -24.61
CA ASN A 1071 -67.71 32.97 -25.66
C ASN A 1071 -69.16 32.90 -25.14
N ASP A 1072 -70.06 33.47 -25.95
CA ASP A 1072 -71.53 33.50 -25.81
C ASP A 1072 -72.13 34.29 -24.62
N SER A 1073 -73.45 34.40 -24.62
CA SER A 1073 -74.19 35.62 -24.25
C SER A 1073 -75.44 35.37 -23.38
N ALA A 1074 -75.62 34.14 -22.91
CA ALA A 1074 -76.71 33.74 -22.01
C ALA A 1074 -76.56 34.33 -20.59
N VAL A 1075 -77.67 34.33 -19.83
CA VAL A 1075 -77.70 34.63 -18.39
C VAL A 1075 -77.83 33.32 -17.63
N GLU A 1076 -76.94 33.09 -16.67
CA GLU A 1076 -76.79 31.81 -15.98
C GLU A 1076 -76.61 32.00 -14.47
N TYR A 1077 -77.10 31.04 -13.69
CA TYR A 1077 -77.01 31.02 -12.23
C TYR A 1077 -76.24 29.78 -11.78
N PHE A 1078 -75.36 29.94 -10.81
CA PHE A 1078 -74.55 28.84 -10.24
C PHE A 1078 -74.66 28.85 -8.72
N ASN A 1079 -74.69 27.66 -8.11
CA ASN A 1079 -74.57 27.51 -6.66
C ASN A 1079 -73.08 27.58 -6.23
N LEU A 1080 -72.82 27.61 -4.91
CA LEU A 1080 -71.45 27.60 -4.35
C LEU A 1080 -70.63 26.32 -4.64
N GLN A 1081 -71.18 25.34 -5.34
CA GLN A 1081 -70.51 24.09 -5.75
C GLN A 1081 -70.23 24.07 -7.27
N GLY A 1082 -70.41 25.21 -7.97
CA GLY A 1082 -70.20 25.31 -9.41
C GLY A 1082 -71.29 24.67 -10.28
N VAL A 1083 -72.38 24.18 -9.69
CA VAL A 1083 -73.49 23.55 -10.43
C VAL A 1083 -74.41 24.62 -11.00
N ARG A 1084 -74.66 24.57 -12.31
CA ARG A 1084 -75.62 25.42 -13.02
C ARG A 1084 -77.04 25.14 -12.54
N VAL A 1085 -77.79 26.19 -12.25
CA VAL A 1085 -79.18 26.13 -11.74
C VAL A 1085 -80.10 26.96 -12.65
N ASP A 1086 -81.35 26.52 -12.77
CA ASP A 1086 -82.37 27.27 -13.51
C ASP A 1086 -82.93 28.43 -12.67
N ALA A 1087 -83.22 29.56 -13.32
CA ALA A 1087 -83.61 30.82 -12.69
C ALA A 1087 -84.94 30.70 -11.93
N ASP A 1088 -85.88 29.94 -12.49
CA ASP A 1088 -87.23 29.77 -11.94
C ASP A 1088 -87.29 28.76 -10.79
N ASN A 1089 -86.22 27.99 -10.54
CA ASN A 1089 -86.15 26.92 -9.55
C ASN A 1089 -85.18 27.22 -8.36
N LEU A 1090 -84.86 28.50 -8.12
CA LEU A 1090 -83.96 28.92 -7.04
C LEU A 1090 -84.57 28.82 -5.63
N THR A 1091 -84.07 27.85 -4.86
CA THR A 1091 -84.25 27.70 -3.40
C THR A 1091 -83.53 28.82 -2.60
N PRO A 1092 -83.78 28.97 -1.29
CA PRO A 1092 -82.99 29.86 -0.43
C PRO A 1092 -81.51 29.44 -0.40
N GLY A 1093 -80.60 30.42 -0.43
CA GLY A 1093 -79.17 30.16 -0.54
C GLY A 1093 -78.38 31.29 -1.18
N ILE A 1094 -77.10 31.02 -1.47
CA ILE A 1094 -76.15 31.96 -2.08
C ILE A 1094 -75.86 31.50 -3.52
N TYR A 1095 -76.12 32.38 -4.49
CA TYR A 1095 -75.95 32.08 -5.92
C TYR A 1095 -75.20 33.19 -6.65
N VAL A 1096 -74.35 32.79 -7.61
CA VAL A 1096 -73.63 33.69 -8.51
C VAL A 1096 -74.41 33.84 -9.81
N ARG A 1097 -74.69 35.09 -10.21
CA ARG A 1097 -75.38 35.43 -11.46
C ARG A 1097 -74.38 35.95 -12.50
N ARG A 1098 -74.26 35.24 -13.63
CA ARG A 1098 -73.42 35.62 -14.79
C ARG A 1098 -74.29 36.32 -15.84
N GLN A 1099 -73.83 37.45 -16.37
CA GLN A 1099 -74.48 38.15 -17.49
C GLN A 1099 -73.39 38.68 -18.45
N GLY A 1100 -73.00 37.83 -19.42
CA GLY A 1100 -71.84 38.08 -20.27
C GLY A 1100 -70.54 38.18 -19.46
N ASN A 1101 -69.63 39.06 -19.90
CA ASN A 1101 -68.26 39.18 -19.36
C ASN A 1101 -68.16 39.98 -18.05
N LYS A 1102 -69.20 39.98 -17.21
CA LYS A 1102 -69.15 40.49 -15.84
C LYS A 1102 -69.95 39.59 -14.90
N ALA A 1103 -69.32 39.14 -13.81
CA ALA A 1103 -70.04 38.68 -12.64
C ALA A 1103 -70.74 39.91 -12.02
N VAL A 1104 -72.06 39.87 -11.90
CA VAL A 1104 -72.82 41.01 -11.37
C VAL A 1104 -73.86 40.53 -10.36
N LYS A 1105 -73.48 40.70 -9.09
CA LYS A 1105 -74.28 40.53 -7.87
C LYS A 1105 -74.52 39.06 -7.45
N VAL A 1106 -73.95 38.71 -6.30
CA VAL A 1106 -74.39 37.56 -5.50
C VAL A 1106 -75.83 37.79 -5.07
N ILE A 1107 -76.70 36.80 -5.27
CA ILE A 1107 -78.07 36.81 -4.76
C ILE A 1107 -78.10 35.92 -3.52
N ILE A 1108 -78.41 36.55 -2.38
CA ILE A 1108 -78.91 35.90 -1.17
C ILE A 1108 -80.44 36.02 -1.23
N LYS A 1109 -81.15 34.91 -1.04
CA LYS A 1109 -82.62 34.82 -1.12
C LYS A 1109 -83.15 33.95 0.02
#